data_AF-A0A355C4X0-F1
#
_entry.id   AF-A0A355C4X0-F1
#
_cell.length_a   1.000
_cell.length_b   1.000
_cell.length_c   1.000
_cell.angle_alpha   90.00
_cell.angle_beta   90.00
_cell.angle_gamma   90.00
#
_symmetry.space_group_name_H-M   'P 1'
#
loop_
_entity.id
_entity.type
_entity.pdbx_description
1 polymer ?
#
loop_
_entity_poly.entity_id
_entity_poly.type
_entity_poly.pdbx_seq_one_letter_code
_entity_poly.pdbx_strand_id
1 'polypeptide(L)'
;MIRILKRSVAAALAACAVIVPAAAQTAQCHGNPITLLDFSGSTLVSGTPLTAGAVYRFANVATGLDAIVRIDAVTNGTLTIIDRDTGNVPAFQPELGGTNERSADFTISFVTAGGATPVSVDFAASGIDIDGDSASLREYSEFSTPFVAFVLENPTNLDVNASGPSTPANFRFEARTNFTAPGIDPTATQNIVSILYQGRTSFRYRIGALGAGATNRLTSLDFACPVLNFPATNPQADQDFGDAPISYGNPAHDIVAGLRIGATNTVDAGPYDSPGANADAGDDGVTIPALNQTFQSTIAVAVAGAGGRLQGYIDWNGDGDFIDAGEQIASDIADNGAGDANPAAGIIGVAVTPSAFTTTAPTFARFRWSTALGLGPTVFAADGEVEDYRVTISTGPPPPSCPAGLTLFNQTGNATAVTTGTGVLNAARALGALAAAGTSPPGGASAEINDAADTLVLDFGALAAQYSTIIVSTARDTGTQGDTAGLTIETSADGATFTAAGTYGTAPATYPSAVQNALERVNLTAPAGGVRFVRLRTVNADDIFVDGIEYGAVCLGTATIVAAKTVAPAIATGPEQFQTPGNDVVYTISATNIGSGSADAGSVLVIDSLPAEIEYFNGDMDGAGPATGPVFFSQTGAGLTFNPATDVAYSSAATRPATFAACTYAPAAGYDANVRHVCVNPKGAMLSGDPDPTFAIQFRARIK
;
A
#
# COMPACT_ATOMS: atom_id res chain seq x y z
N MET A 1 -45.06 12.45 1.41
CA MET A 1 -45.11 13.40 2.55
C MET A 1 -45.24 12.59 3.83
N ILE A 2 -44.11 12.17 4.42
CA ILE A 2 -44.04 11.43 5.69
C ILE A 2 -42.85 12.03 6.45
N ARG A 3 -43.15 12.63 7.61
CA ARG A 3 -42.21 13.22 8.58
C ARG A 3 -41.78 12.12 9.54
N ILE A 4 -40.47 11.97 9.78
CA ILE A 4 -39.92 11.18 10.89
C ILE A 4 -39.10 12.13 11.76
N LEU A 5 -39.59 12.42 12.97
CA LEU A 5 -38.85 13.12 14.01
C LEU A 5 -37.99 12.09 14.78
N LYS A 6 -36.67 12.26 14.78
CA LYS A 6 -35.76 11.63 15.76
C LYS A 6 -35.79 12.44 17.05
N ARG A 7 -36.13 11.80 18.17
CA ARG A 7 -35.87 12.30 19.53
C ARG A 7 -34.55 11.69 20.01
N SER A 8 -33.53 12.52 20.18
CA SER A 8 -32.32 12.18 20.95
C SER A 8 -32.59 12.46 22.43
N VAL A 9 -32.36 11.46 23.28
CA VAL A 9 -32.34 11.59 24.73
C VAL A 9 -30.88 11.83 25.12
N ALA A 10 -30.54 13.08 25.40
CA ALA A 10 -29.30 13.42 26.11
C ALA A 10 -29.64 13.62 27.58
N ALA A 11 -29.16 12.71 28.43
CA ALA A 11 -29.19 12.86 29.87
C ALA A 11 -28.20 13.96 30.26
N ALA A 12 -28.72 15.12 30.67
CA ALA A 12 -27.91 16.19 31.24
C ALA A 12 -27.59 15.85 32.70
N LEU A 13 -26.33 15.48 32.97
CA LEU A 13 -25.77 15.51 34.31
C LEU A 13 -25.38 16.97 34.60
N ALA A 14 -26.29 17.71 35.24
CA ALA A 14 -26.03 19.09 35.65
C ALA A 14 -25.08 19.10 36.86
N ALA A 15 -23.77 19.20 36.61
CA ALA A 15 -22.82 19.66 37.61
C ALA A 15 -22.99 21.17 37.78
N CYS A 16 -23.42 21.59 38.97
CA CYS A 16 -23.58 22.99 39.36
C CYS A 16 -22.18 23.63 39.50
N ALA A 17 -21.62 24.11 38.40
CA ALA A 17 -20.46 25.00 38.42
C ALA A 17 -20.95 26.42 38.75
N VAL A 18 -20.35 27.03 39.77
CA VAL A 18 -20.60 28.44 40.08
C VAL A 18 -19.85 29.27 39.04
N ILE A 19 -20.58 29.87 38.11
CA ILE A 19 -20.04 30.93 37.25
C ILE A 19 -19.81 32.12 38.17
N VAL A 20 -18.55 32.53 38.37
CA VAL A 20 -18.24 33.79 39.04
C VAL A 20 -18.94 34.91 38.26
N PRO A 21 -19.76 35.77 38.90
CA PRO A 21 -20.38 36.87 38.20
C PRO A 21 -19.29 37.77 37.62
N ALA A 22 -19.39 38.03 36.32
CA ALA A 22 -18.46 38.84 35.55
C ALA A 22 -18.12 40.16 36.26
N ALA A 23 -16.93 40.19 36.87
CA ALA A 23 -16.20 41.39 37.20
C ALA A 23 -14.72 41.07 36.98
N ALA A 24 -14.10 41.81 36.03
CA ALA A 24 -12.70 41.75 35.57
C ALA A 24 -12.37 40.80 34.38
N GLN A 25 -12.87 41.09 33.17
CA GLN A 25 -12.03 40.86 31.97
C GLN A 25 -10.99 41.99 31.91
N THR A 26 -9.73 41.74 32.27
CA THR A 26 -8.68 42.78 32.17
C THR A 26 -7.33 42.31 31.64
N ALA A 27 -7.21 41.11 31.05
CA ALA A 27 -6.00 40.74 30.31
C ALA A 27 -6.35 39.99 29.01
N GLN A 28 -5.52 40.20 27.99
CA GLN A 28 -5.57 39.45 26.74
C GLN A 28 -4.22 38.80 26.51
N CYS A 29 -4.24 37.56 26.00
CA CYS A 29 -3.04 36.91 25.51
C CYS A 29 -3.20 36.52 24.04
N HIS A 30 -2.36 37.11 23.19
CA HIS A 30 -2.39 36.92 21.74
C HIS A 30 -3.81 37.02 21.16
N GLY A 31 -4.59 38.02 21.60
CA GLY A 31 -5.97 38.26 21.15
C GLY A 31 -7.06 37.49 21.90
N ASN A 32 -6.71 36.61 22.84
CA ASN A 32 -7.67 35.79 23.61
C ASN A 32 -7.87 36.35 25.02
N PRO A 33 -9.10 36.42 25.55
CA PRO A 33 -9.34 36.86 26.92
C PRO A 33 -8.80 35.84 27.91
N ILE A 34 -8.09 36.31 28.94
CA ILE A 34 -7.54 35.46 29.99
C ILE A 34 -7.73 36.06 31.38
N THR A 35 -7.74 35.19 32.37
CA THR A 35 -7.62 35.52 33.79
C THR A 35 -6.15 35.35 34.18
N LEU A 36 -5.53 36.40 34.72
CA LEU A 36 -4.18 36.30 35.29
C LEU A 36 -4.25 35.49 36.59
N LEU A 37 -3.34 34.54 36.76
CA LEU A 37 -3.29 33.68 37.94
C LEU A 37 -1.92 33.81 38.61
N ASP A 38 -1.92 33.90 39.94
CA ASP A 38 -0.71 33.98 40.77
C ASP A 38 -0.57 32.70 41.59
N PHE A 39 0.40 31.87 41.24
CA PHE A 39 0.70 30.62 41.92
C PHE A 39 1.72 30.77 43.04
N SER A 40 1.92 31.96 43.60
CA SER A 40 2.84 32.11 44.74
C SER A 40 2.29 31.54 46.05
N GLY A 41 3.18 30.99 46.87
CA GLY A 41 2.88 30.66 48.27
C GLY A 41 1.94 29.46 48.48
N SER A 42 2.40 28.27 48.09
CA SER A 42 1.66 27.01 48.29
C SER A 42 1.52 26.57 49.76
N THR A 43 0.45 25.85 50.07
CA THR A 43 0.28 25.13 51.35
C THR A 43 -0.08 23.66 51.11
N LEU A 44 0.57 22.74 51.83
CA LEU A 44 0.22 21.31 51.75
C LEU A 44 -1.13 21.06 52.44
N VAL A 45 -2.07 20.47 51.72
CA VAL A 45 -3.42 20.12 52.21
C VAL A 45 -3.49 18.66 52.64
N SER A 46 -2.91 17.75 51.87
CA SER A 46 -2.92 16.31 52.16
C SER A 46 -1.79 15.56 51.45
N GLY A 47 -1.49 14.34 51.92
CA GLY A 47 -0.45 13.48 51.37
C GLY A 47 0.94 13.76 51.95
N THR A 48 1.94 13.07 51.42
CA THR A 48 3.35 13.27 51.81
C THR A 48 3.97 14.30 50.87
N PRO A 49 4.56 15.41 51.37
CA PRO A 49 5.07 16.47 50.52
C PRO A 49 6.02 15.95 49.42
N LEU A 50 5.92 16.53 48.23
CA LEU A 50 6.77 16.25 47.05
C LEU A 50 6.67 14.83 46.48
N THR A 51 5.65 14.05 46.87
CA THR A 51 5.44 12.69 46.36
C THR A 51 4.08 12.54 45.68
N ALA A 52 3.92 11.50 44.86
CA ALA A 52 2.65 11.19 44.20
C ALA A 52 1.51 11.06 45.25
N GLY A 53 0.38 11.72 44.97
CA GLY A 53 -0.75 11.84 45.87
C GLY A 53 -0.72 13.05 46.81
N ALA A 54 0.37 13.82 46.87
CA ALA A 54 0.39 15.09 47.59
C ALA A 54 -0.53 16.11 46.92
N VAL A 55 -1.24 16.89 47.73
CA VAL A 55 -2.16 17.94 47.27
C VAL A 55 -1.80 19.26 47.94
N TYR A 56 -1.55 20.27 47.13
CA TYR A 56 -1.22 21.62 47.54
C TYR A 56 -2.35 22.58 47.17
N ARG A 57 -2.60 23.57 48.02
CA ARG A 57 -3.50 24.69 47.74
C ARG A 57 -2.69 25.96 47.59
N PHE A 58 -2.95 26.65 46.48
CA PHE A 58 -2.52 28.00 46.20
C PHE A 58 -3.74 28.89 46.42
N ALA A 59 -3.69 29.71 47.46
CA ALA A 59 -4.83 30.49 47.88
C ALA A 59 -4.84 31.86 47.19
N ASN A 60 -6.03 32.31 46.76
CA ASN A 60 -6.21 33.59 46.07
C ASN A 60 -5.39 33.73 44.78
N VAL A 61 -5.28 32.66 43.98
CA VAL A 61 -4.64 32.72 42.65
C VAL A 61 -5.30 33.75 41.74
N ALA A 62 -6.59 34.02 41.96
CA ALA A 62 -7.26 35.25 41.56
C ALA A 62 -8.30 35.62 42.63
N THR A 63 -8.93 36.79 42.49
CA THR A 63 -9.95 37.25 43.45
C THR A 63 -11.10 36.22 43.57
N GLY A 64 -11.25 35.62 44.75
CA GLY A 64 -12.29 34.62 45.01
C GLY A 64 -12.00 33.22 44.44
N LEU A 65 -10.79 32.97 43.94
CA LEU A 65 -10.37 31.74 43.29
C LEU A 65 -9.10 31.17 43.95
N ASP A 66 -9.12 29.88 44.26
CA ASP A 66 -7.93 29.10 44.66
C ASP A 66 -7.59 28.09 43.55
N ALA A 67 -6.33 27.66 43.50
CA ALA A 67 -5.92 26.50 42.71
C ALA A 67 -5.51 25.34 43.63
N ILE A 68 -5.88 24.13 43.23
CA ILE A 68 -5.46 22.87 43.85
C ILE A 68 -4.55 22.16 42.88
N VAL A 69 -3.30 21.92 43.30
CA VAL A 69 -2.31 21.17 42.53
C VAL A 69 -2.11 19.82 43.20
N ARG A 70 -2.44 18.76 42.49
CA ARG A 70 -2.15 17.38 42.91
C ARG A 70 -0.96 16.86 42.12
N ILE A 71 -0.01 16.26 42.81
CA ILE A 71 1.04 15.46 42.18
C ILE A 71 0.43 14.10 41.84
N ASP A 72 0.27 13.79 40.56
CA ASP A 72 -0.32 12.53 40.11
C ASP A 72 0.71 11.41 40.06
N ALA A 73 1.89 11.70 39.50
CA ALA A 73 2.99 10.76 39.39
C ALA A 73 4.34 11.49 39.37
N VAL A 74 5.39 10.78 39.78
CA VAL A 74 6.79 11.17 39.55
C VAL A 74 7.50 9.92 39.04
N THR A 75 8.01 9.99 37.82
CA THR A 75 8.60 8.83 37.12
C THR A 75 10.10 9.05 36.96
N ASN A 76 10.90 8.11 37.47
CA ASN A 76 12.37 8.10 37.39
C ASN A 76 13.08 9.36 37.94
N GLY A 77 12.37 10.18 38.70
CA GLY A 77 12.87 11.44 39.26
C GLY A 77 12.42 11.67 40.68
N THR A 78 12.70 12.85 41.21
CA THR A 78 12.26 13.29 42.53
C THR A 78 12.00 14.79 42.48
N LEU A 79 10.81 15.21 42.89
CA LEU A 79 10.52 16.63 43.07
C LEU A 79 11.29 17.13 44.30
N THR A 80 12.11 18.15 44.12
CA THR A 80 12.89 18.77 45.20
C THR A 80 12.20 20.01 45.75
N ILE A 81 11.39 20.67 44.91
CA ILE A 81 10.60 21.87 45.24
C ILE A 81 9.26 21.77 44.50
N ILE A 82 8.16 22.07 45.20
CA ILE A 82 6.82 22.09 44.58
C ILE A 82 6.62 23.35 43.75
N ASP A 83 7.10 24.47 44.25
CA ASP A 83 6.99 25.78 43.64
C ASP A 83 8.12 26.68 44.17
N ARG A 84 8.93 27.21 43.26
CA ARG A 84 10.06 28.07 43.56
C ARG A 84 9.60 29.52 43.40
N ASP A 85 9.24 30.18 44.49
CA ASP A 85 8.83 31.60 44.53
C ASP A 85 9.98 32.61 44.28
N THR A 86 10.82 32.40 43.25
CA THR A 86 11.97 33.28 42.94
C THR A 86 12.14 33.44 41.43
N GLY A 87 12.46 34.65 40.97
CA GLY A 87 12.49 34.95 39.54
C GLY A 87 11.09 35.39 39.09
N ASN A 88 10.34 34.51 38.44
CA ASN A 88 8.95 34.77 38.03
C ASN A 88 7.97 34.27 39.10
N VAL A 89 7.87 35.01 40.21
CA VAL A 89 7.12 34.62 41.42
C VAL A 89 5.67 34.15 41.17
N PRO A 90 4.88 34.76 40.25
CA PRO A 90 3.51 34.31 40.01
C PRO A 90 3.39 32.97 39.25
N ALA A 91 4.47 32.47 38.65
CA ALA A 91 4.46 31.22 37.91
C ALA A 91 4.45 30.01 38.86
N PHE A 92 3.94 28.87 38.38
CA PHE A 92 4.13 27.60 39.06
C PHE A 92 5.48 27.00 38.64
N GLN A 93 6.42 26.89 39.57
CA GLN A 93 7.83 26.59 39.29
C GLN A 93 8.36 25.35 40.04
N PRO A 94 7.86 24.13 39.74
CA PRO A 94 8.38 22.90 40.33
C PRO A 94 9.84 22.63 39.89
N GLU A 95 10.62 22.02 40.79
CA GLU A 95 11.97 21.54 40.47
C GLU A 95 12.02 20.01 40.47
N LEU A 96 12.47 19.43 39.35
CA LEU A 96 12.58 18.00 39.13
C LEU A 96 14.05 17.54 39.09
N GLY A 97 14.48 16.89 40.15
CA GLY A 97 15.76 16.20 40.23
C GLY A 97 15.68 14.76 39.71
N GLY A 98 16.85 14.17 39.41
CA GLY A 98 16.97 12.78 38.98
C GLY A 98 18.08 12.57 37.96
N THR A 99 18.25 11.33 37.52
CA THR A 99 19.21 10.96 36.47
C THR A 99 18.47 10.45 35.24
N ASN A 100 18.92 10.89 34.06
CA ASN A 100 18.35 10.51 32.77
C ASN A 100 16.88 10.90 32.62
N GLU A 101 16.14 10.23 31.75
CA GLU A 101 14.75 10.54 31.46
C GLU A 101 13.85 10.44 32.68
N ARG A 102 13.08 11.50 32.91
CA ARG A 102 12.26 11.65 34.11
C ARG A 102 11.12 12.62 33.89
N SER A 103 10.10 12.51 34.71
CA SER A 103 8.92 13.37 34.64
C SER A 103 8.18 13.52 35.95
N ALA A 104 7.39 14.57 36.06
CA ALA A 104 6.38 14.74 37.08
C ALA A 104 5.07 15.22 36.44
N ASP A 105 3.97 14.59 36.85
CA ASP A 105 2.61 14.84 36.35
C ASP A 105 1.79 15.55 37.42
N PHE A 106 1.09 16.61 37.03
CA PHE A 106 0.25 17.41 37.89
C PHE A 106 -1.17 17.54 37.33
N THR A 107 -2.16 17.40 38.20
CA THR A 107 -3.53 17.88 37.93
C THR A 107 -3.71 19.21 38.66
N ILE A 108 -4.00 20.26 37.90
CA ILE A 108 -4.28 21.60 38.41
C ILE A 108 -5.77 21.87 38.26
N SER A 109 -6.45 22.16 39.38
CA SER A 109 -7.90 22.40 39.43
C SER A 109 -8.22 23.75 40.05
N PHE A 110 -9.23 24.44 39.51
CA PHE A 110 -9.67 25.75 39.96
C PHE A 110 -10.92 25.62 40.83
N VAL A 111 -10.89 26.20 42.02
CA VAL A 111 -11.99 26.11 42.99
C VAL A 111 -12.29 27.45 43.64
N THR A 112 -13.48 27.59 44.21
CA THR A 112 -13.85 28.76 45.02
C THR A 112 -12.87 28.96 46.18
N ALA A 113 -12.47 30.21 46.46
CA ALA A 113 -11.55 30.53 47.55
C ALA A 113 -11.97 29.90 48.89
N GLY A 114 -11.05 29.21 49.55
CA GLY A 114 -11.28 28.47 50.80
C GLY A 114 -12.20 27.25 50.70
N GLY A 115 -12.74 26.95 49.51
CA GLY A 115 -13.68 25.87 49.25
C GLY A 115 -13.12 24.79 48.34
N ALA A 116 -14.01 23.92 47.83
CA ALA A 116 -13.70 22.83 46.90
C ALA A 116 -14.64 22.81 45.67
N THR A 117 -15.51 23.82 45.53
CA THR A 117 -16.44 23.91 44.40
C THR A 117 -15.67 24.31 43.14
N PRO A 118 -15.72 23.52 42.06
CA PRO A 118 -15.02 23.85 40.81
C PRO A 118 -15.47 25.18 40.21
N VAL A 119 -14.51 25.94 39.68
CA VAL A 119 -14.72 27.22 39.00
C VAL A 119 -14.15 27.12 37.59
N SER A 120 -14.93 27.49 36.59
CA SER A 120 -14.48 27.54 35.20
C SER A 120 -13.70 28.82 34.95
N VAL A 121 -12.52 28.71 34.32
CA VAL A 121 -11.59 29.81 34.09
C VAL A 121 -11.10 29.77 32.63
N ASP A 122 -10.97 30.96 32.04
CA ASP A 122 -10.23 31.18 30.79
C ASP A 122 -8.84 31.69 31.17
N PHE A 123 -7.77 31.05 30.70
CA PHE A 123 -6.40 31.38 31.09
C PHE A 123 -5.39 31.00 30.00
N ALA A 124 -4.23 31.66 30.03
CA ALA A 124 -3.04 31.19 29.33
C ALA A 124 -2.21 30.33 30.28
N ALA A 125 -1.58 29.29 29.77
CA ALA A 125 -0.62 28.45 30.48
C ALA A 125 0.64 28.39 29.63
N SER A 126 1.67 29.13 30.03
CA SER A 126 2.87 29.37 29.25
C SER A 126 4.08 28.67 29.87
N GLY A 127 4.58 27.65 29.17
CA GLY A 127 5.86 27.02 29.52
C GLY A 127 7.01 27.92 29.10
N ILE A 128 7.78 28.41 30.06
CA ILE A 128 8.96 29.26 29.85
C ILE A 128 10.20 28.43 30.16
N ASP A 129 11.25 28.70 29.38
CA ASP A 129 12.58 28.10 29.55
C ASP A 129 12.61 26.60 29.22
N ILE A 130 11.84 26.16 28.22
CA ILE A 130 11.90 24.77 27.75
C ILE A 130 13.14 24.61 26.87
N ASP A 131 14.27 24.28 27.49
CA ASP A 131 15.58 24.29 26.85
C ASP A 131 16.41 23.03 27.16
N GLY A 132 17.71 23.06 26.89
CA GLY A 132 18.63 21.97 27.24
C GLY A 132 19.68 22.34 28.28
N ASP A 133 20.62 21.45 28.52
CA ASP A 133 21.64 21.60 29.59
C ASP A 133 23.07 21.85 29.13
N SER A 134 23.21 22.20 27.86
CA SER A 134 24.44 22.31 27.09
C SER A 134 25.27 21.02 27.07
N ALA A 135 24.66 19.87 27.39
CA ALA A 135 25.29 18.56 27.39
C ALA A 135 24.42 17.51 26.66
N SER A 136 23.47 16.86 27.34
CA SER A 136 22.70 15.74 26.78
C SER A 136 21.25 15.69 27.24
N LEU A 137 20.82 16.58 28.13
CA LEU A 137 19.42 16.68 28.53
C LEU A 137 18.68 17.76 27.71
N ARG A 138 17.44 17.45 27.37
CA ARG A 138 16.46 18.37 26.76
C ARG A 138 15.20 18.38 27.62
N GLU A 139 14.67 19.55 27.93
CA GLU A 139 13.43 19.70 28.70
C GLU A 139 12.20 19.57 27.80
N TYR A 140 11.08 19.18 28.42
CA TYR A 140 9.78 19.25 27.78
C TYR A 140 8.68 19.62 28.79
N SER A 141 7.61 20.20 28.26
CA SER A 141 6.35 20.40 28.95
C SER A 141 5.21 19.74 28.17
N GLU A 142 4.25 19.13 28.86
CA GLU A 142 3.01 18.67 28.24
C GLU A 142 1.77 19.30 28.84
N PHE A 143 0.78 19.51 27.98
CA PHE A 143 -0.47 20.16 28.30
C PHE A 143 -1.64 19.31 27.78
N SER A 144 -2.62 19.03 28.64
CA SER A 144 -3.80 18.26 28.24
C SER A 144 -4.76 19.04 27.34
N THR A 145 -5.32 18.37 26.34
CA THR A 145 -6.44 18.84 25.53
C THR A 145 -7.76 18.76 26.32
N PRO A 146 -8.81 19.50 25.89
CA PRO A 146 -8.79 20.47 24.79
C PRO A 146 -8.28 21.85 25.22
N PHE A 147 -7.52 22.51 24.36
CA PHE A 147 -7.24 23.95 24.40
C PHE A 147 -7.70 24.58 23.08
N VAL A 148 -7.72 25.91 23.00
CA VAL A 148 -8.21 26.62 21.81
C VAL A 148 -7.11 26.78 20.76
N ALA A 149 -5.91 27.12 21.21
CA ALA A 149 -4.72 27.30 20.38
C ALA A 149 -3.47 27.21 21.26
N PHE A 150 -2.31 27.06 20.61
CA PHE A 150 -1.02 27.33 21.22
C PHE A 150 -0.26 28.37 20.40
N VAL A 151 0.61 29.12 21.05
CA VAL A 151 1.41 30.18 20.40
C VAL A 151 2.88 29.90 20.63
N LEU A 152 3.64 29.91 19.54
CA LEU A 152 5.10 29.76 19.51
C LEU A 152 5.73 30.99 18.86
N GLU A 153 7.02 31.18 19.08
CA GLU A 153 7.85 32.12 18.33
C GLU A 153 8.10 31.61 16.89
N ASN A 154 8.26 32.51 15.91
CA ASN A 154 8.65 32.12 14.55
C ASN A 154 9.96 32.80 14.13
N PRO A 155 11.07 32.05 14.02
CA PRO A 155 11.22 30.61 14.24
C PRO A 155 11.28 30.22 15.73
N THR A 156 10.87 28.98 16.07
CA THR A 156 10.93 28.40 17.43
C THR A 156 12.06 27.37 17.56
N ASN A 157 12.57 27.19 18.80
CA ASN A 157 13.48 26.11 19.19
C ASN A 157 12.76 24.91 19.83
N LEU A 158 11.43 24.91 19.82
CA LEU A 158 10.62 23.80 20.34
C LEU A 158 10.13 22.92 19.20
N ASP A 159 10.17 21.62 19.42
CA ASP A 159 9.46 20.65 18.60
C ASP A 159 8.14 20.26 19.29
N VAL A 160 7.09 20.08 18.49
CA VAL A 160 5.77 19.67 18.96
C VAL A 160 5.62 18.17 18.77
N ASN A 161 5.32 17.45 19.85
CA ASN A 161 5.07 16.00 19.88
C ASN A 161 6.19 15.09 19.33
N ALA A 162 7.40 15.59 19.10
CA ALA A 162 8.47 14.85 18.41
C ALA A 162 8.88 13.52 19.09
N SER A 163 8.83 13.44 20.42
CA SER A 163 9.08 12.20 21.16
C SER A 163 7.80 11.50 21.68
N GLY A 164 6.63 11.91 21.17
CA GLY A 164 5.32 11.40 21.58
C GLY A 164 4.86 11.92 22.96
N PRO A 165 3.64 12.45 23.10
CA PRO A 165 3.11 12.85 24.40
C PRO A 165 2.84 11.63 25.30
N SER A 166 2.80 11.84 26.62
CA SER A 166 2.56 10.75 27.58
C SER A 166 1.18 10.08 27.43
N THR A 167 0.22 10.76 26.81
CA THR A 167 -1.06 10.19 26.36
C THR A 167 -1.52 10.92 25.10
N PRO A 168 -2.38 10.32 24.26
CA PRO A 168 -2.98 11.00 23.10
C PRO A 168 -3.88 12.19 23.46
N ALA A 169 -4.17 12.42 24.74
CA ALA A 169 -4.92 13.60 25.17
C ALA A 169 -4.01 14.78 25.53
N ASN A 170 -2.70 14.71 25.26
CA ASN A 170 -1.74 15.75 25.60
C ASN A 170 -0.97 16.23 24.37
N PHE A 171 -0.50 17.48 24.41
CA PHE A 171 0.51 18.00 23.51
C PHE A 171 1.82 18.18 24.27
N ARG A 172 2.92 17.64 23.74
CA ARG A 172 4.29 17.82 24.24
C ARG A 172 5.00 18.91 23.44
N PHE A 173 5.68 19.80 24.15
CA PHE A 173 6.60 20.78 23.60
C PHE A 173 7.96 20.51 24.20
N GLU A 174 8.92 20.14 23.36
CA GLU A 174 10.26 19.73 23.80
C GLU A 174 11.34 20.60 23.16
N ALA A 175 12.43 20.83 23.88
CA ALA A 175 13.57 21.55 23.34
C ALA A 175 14.17 20.76 22.17
N ARG A 176 14.31 21.39 21.00
CA ARG A 176 14.94 20.76 19.82
C ARG A 176 16.40 20.42 20.06
N THR A 177 17.10 21.28 20.80
CA THR A 177 18.54 21.18 21.04
C THR A 177 18.84 20.96 22.51
N ASN A 178 20.09 20.59 22.82
CA ASN A 178 20.60 20.57 24.19
C ASN A 178 21.08 21.95 24.65
N PHE A 179 20.89 23.06 23.92
CA PHE A 179 21.41 24.37 24.33
C PHE A 179 20.63 24.96 25.50
N THR A 180 21.35 25.55 26.45
CA THR A 180 20.78 26.20 27.64
C THR A 180 20.59 27.70 27.41
N ALA A 181 19.40 28.19 27.70
CA ALA A 181 19.10 29.59 27.97
C ALA A 181 19.43 29.93 29.44
N PRO A 182 19.85 31.16 29.77
CA PRO A 182 20.34 31.48 31.11
C PRO A 182 19.24 31.52 32.21
N GLY A 183 18.95 30.38 32.83
CA GLY A 183 17.93 30.28 33.87
C GLY A 183 16.53 30.64 33.34
N ILE A 184 15.55 30.85 34.24
CA ILE A 184 14.18 31.20 33.82
C ILE A 184 14.18 32.56 33.10
N ASP A 185 14.31 32.52 31.78
CA ASP A 185 14.48 33.69 30.93
C ASP A 185 13.26 33.90 30.04
N PRO A 186 12.32 34.79 30.44
CA PRO A 186 11.16 35.11 29.61
C PRO A 186 11.53 35.90 28.33
N THR A 187 12.81 36.28 28.15
CA THR A 187 13.32 36.93 26.94
C THR A 187 13.87 35.93 25.92
N ALA A 188 14.11 34.67 26.32
CA ALA A 188 14.44 33.56 25.43
C ALA A 188 13.20 33.04 24.68
N THR A 189 12.53 33.94 23.96
CA THR A 189 11.22 33.75 23.33
C THR A 189 11.08 32.50 22.46
N GLN A 190 12.18 32.01 21.86
CA GLN A 190 12.18 30.79 21.05
C GLN A 190 11.97 29.49 21.84
N ASN A 191 12.16 29.53 23.16
CA ASN A 191 12.00 28.41 24.10
C ASN A 191 10.70 28.52 24.92
N ILE A 192 9.74 29.32 24.44
CA ILE A 192 8.47 29.56 25.12
C ILE A 192 7.32 28.99 24.27
N VAL A 193 6.37 28.36 24.95
CA VAL A 193 5.05 28.04 24.38
C VAL A 193 3.95 28.63 25.26
N SER A 194 2.91 29.20 24.65
CA SER A 194 1.72 29.67 25.36
C SER A 194 0.49 28.87 24.93
N ILE A 195 -0.14 28.13 25.86
CA ILE A 195 -1.37 27.39 25.61
C ILE A 195 -2.57 28.22 26.05
N LEU A 196 -3.60 28.30 25.20
CA LEU A 196 -4.78 29.12 25.44
C LEU A 196 -5.99 28.25 25.79
N TYR A 197 -6.39 28.28 27.06
CA TYR A 197 -7.54 27.53 27.55
C TYR A 197 -8.78 28.42 27.72
N GLN A 198 -9.94 27.87 27.39
CA GLN A 198 -11.24 28.49 27.65
C GLN A 198 -12.17 27.49 28.36
N GLY A 199 -12.91 27.98 29.34
CA GLY A 199 -13.98 27.25 30.01
C GLY A 199 -13.49 26.06 30.83
N ARG A 200 -12.30 26.12 31.42
CA ARG A 200 -11.68 24.96 32.10
C ARG A 200 -11.79 25.07 33.61
N THR A 201 -12.23 23.98 34.24
CA THR A 201 -12.19 23.80 35.70
C THR A 201 -10.89 23.13 36.17
N SER A 202 -10.17 22.49 35.24
CA SER A 202 -8.92 21.79 35.51
C SER A 202 -8.18 21.50 34.21
N PHE A 203 -6.88 21.27 34.30
CA PHE A 203 -6.04 20.73 33.22
C PHE A 203 -4.91 19.89 33.83
N ARG A 204 -4.28 19.05 33.00
CA ARG A 204 -3.06 18.34 33.38
C ARG A 204 -1.85 19.03 32.78
N TYR A 205 -0.81 19.08 33.58
CA TYR A 205 0.49 19.62 33.22
C TYR A 205 1.56 18.60 33.57
N ARG A 206 2.46 18.33 32.64
CA ARG A 206 3.61 17.46 32.86
C ARG A 206 4.88 18.23 32.57
N ILE A 207 5.88 18.00 33.40
CA ILE A 207 7.25 18.44 33.16
C ILE A 207 8.13 17.22 32.99
N GLY A 208 9.20 17.34 32.20
CA GLY A 208 10.19 16.28 32.16
C GLY A 208 11.47 16.65 31.45
N ALA A 209 12.37 15.67 31.44
CA ALA A 209 13.65 15.73 30.76
C ALA A 209 13.83 14.48 29.91
N LEU A 210 14.37 14.66 28.71
CA LEU A 210 14.77 13.62 27.76
C LEU A 210 16.31 13.51 27.76
N GLY A 211 16.84 12.32 27.49
CA GLY A 211 18.28 12.06 27.41
C GLY A 211 18.97 11.77 28.75
N ALA A 212 20.30 11.70 28.74
CA ALA A 212 21.12 11.32 29.89
C ALA A 212 21.69 12.55 30.64
N GLY A 213 21.66 12.54 31.97
CA GLY A 213 22.23 13.62 32.80
C GLY A 213 21.58 13.76 34.17
N ALA A 214 22.22 14.51 35.09
CA ALA A 214 21.84 14.56 36.51
C ALA A 214 21.44 15.95 37.04
N THR A 215 21.46 16.99 36.21
CA THR A 215 21.15 18.37 36.64
C THR A 215 19.65 18.53 36.92
N ASN A 216 19.29 19.11 38.06
CA ASN A 216 17.89 19.43 38.36
C ASN A 216 17.29 20.34 37.29
N ARG A 217 16.03 20.07 36.93
CA ARG A 217 15.29 20.82 35.92
C ARG A 217 14.29 21.73 36.57
N LEU A 218 14.34 22.99 36.16
CA LEU A 218 13.51 24.04 36.70
C LEU A 218 12.62 24.53 35.59
N THR A 219 11.35 24.14 35.63
CA THR A 219 10.36 24.56 34.66
C THR A 219 9.57 25.73 35.21
N SER A 220 9.21 26.70 34.37
CA SER A 220 8.34 27.81 34.78
C SER A 220 7.04 27.79 34.00
N LEU A 221 5.92 27.53 34.68
CA LEU A 221 4.58 27.65 34.11
C LEU A 221 3.96 28.98 34.48
N ASP A 222 4.02 29.96 33.58
CA ASP A 222 3.44 31.29 33.76
C ASP A 222 1.97 31.31 33.30
N PHE A 223 1.15 32.10 33.99
CA PHE A 223 -0.26 32.33 33.65
C PHE A 223 -0.55 33.78 33.24
N ALA A 224 0.50 34.59 33.10
CA ALA A 224 0.49 35.82 32.33
C ALA A 224 0.70 35.54 30.83
N CYS A 225 0.59 36.60 30.01
CA CYS A 225 0.93 36.48 28.59
C CYS A 225 2.40 36.88 28.35
N PRO A 226 3.28 35.95 27.93
CA PRO A 226 4.65 36.30 27.57
C PRO A 226 4.68 37.14 26.29
N VAL A 227 5.70 38.00 26.18
CA VAL A 227 5.93 38.79 24.97
C VAL A 227 6.79 37.98 24.01
N LEU A 228 6.18 37.53 22.91
CA LEU A 228 6.87 36.90 21.78
C LEU A 228 7.16 37.95 20.70
N ASN A 229 8.31 37.85 20.02
CA ASN A 229 8.73 38.82 19.01
C ASN A 229 7.95 38.66 17.70
N PHE A 230 7.74 37.42 17.27
CA PHE A 230 7.03 37.00 16.07
C PHE A 230 6.08 35.85 16.43
N PRO A 231 4.98 36.13 17.15
CA PRO A 231 4.05 35.08 17.58
C PRO A 231 3.36 34.41 16.38
N ALA A 232 3.56 33.11 16.25
CA ALA A 232 2.77 32.23 15.39
C ALA A 232 1.67 31.58 16.24
N THR A 233 0.43 32.01 16.03
CA THR A 233 -0.73 31.36 16.66
C THR A 233 -1.09 30.14 15.85
N ASN A 234 -0.87 28.97 16.43
CA ASN A 234 -1.29 27.71 15.85
C ASN A 234 -2.63 27.35 16.48
N PRO A 235 -3.74 27.32 15.71
CA PRO A 235 -4.91 26.60 16.18
C PRO A 235 -4.48 25.17 16.53
N GLN A 236 -5.22 24.47 17.39
CA GLN A 236 -5.01 23.01 17.47
C GLN A 236 -5.29 22.46 16.06
N ALA A 237 -4.23 22.20 15.29
CA ALA A 237 -4.35 21.65 13.95
C ALA A 237 -4.92 20.25 14.08
N ASP A 238 -5.80 19.91 13.14
CA ASP A 238 -6.10 18.51 12.91
C ASP A 238 -4.79 17.91 12.40
N GLN A 239 -4.23 16.96 13.15
CA GLN A 239 -2.95 16.33 12.85
C GLN A 239 -3.19 14.89 12.45
N ASP A 240 -2.28 14.39 11.65
CA ASP A 240 -2.15 13.01 11.22
C ASP A 240 -0.82 12.48 11.76
N PHE A 241 -0.83 11.31 12.39
CA PHE A 241 0.36 10.73 13.04
C PHE A 241 0.68 9.35 12.48
N GLY A 242 1.99 9.07 12.36
CA GLY A 242 2.45 7.71 12.08
C GLY A 242 2.04 6.73 13.18
N ASP A 243 1.84 5.47 12.78
CA ASP A 243 1.34 4.41 13.65
C ASP A 243 2.27 3.17 13.73
N ALA A 244 3.46 3.24 13.13
CA ALA A 244 4.51 2.23 13.33
C ALA A 244 4.95 2.16 14.81
N PRO A 245 5.61 1.07 15.25
CA PRO A 245 6.15 0.98 16.60
C PRO A 245 7.08 2.15 16.94
N ILE A 246 7.06 2.58 18.20
CA ILE A 246 7.81 3.74 18.70
C ILE A 246 9.32 3.75 18.38
N SER A 247 9.93 2.58 18.13
CA SER A 247 11.34 2.50 17.72
C SER A 247 11.60 3.19 16.38
N TYR A 248 10.62 3.20 15.48
CA TYR A 248 10.66 3.89 14.18
C TYR A 248 10.38 5.40 14.29
N GLY A 249 10.10 5.90 15.49
CA GLY A 249 9.73 7.28 15.78
C GLY A 249 8.33 7.67 15.31
N ASN A 250 7.89 8.85 15.77
CA ASN A 250 6.50 9.28 15.73
C ASN A 250 6.34 10.58 14.92
N PRO A 251 6.47 10.53 13.58
CA PRO A 251 6.24 11.69 12.74
C PRO A 251 4.78 12.13 12.80
N ALA A 252 4.56 13.40 12.50
CA ALA A 252 3.22 13.96 12.38
C ALA A 252 3.16 14.98 11.25
N HIS A 253 1.99 15.13 10.67
CA HIS A 253 1.65 16.13 9.66
C HIS A 253 0.46 16.96 10.13
N ASP A 254 0.52 18.28 9.92
CA ASP A 254 -0.69 19.09 9.99
C ASP A 254 -1.56 18.77 8.75
N ILE A 255 -2.84 18.49 8.95
CA ILE A 255 -3.75 18.12 7.87
C ILE A 255 -4.14 19.38 7.09
N VAL A 256 -3.69 19.44 5.83
CA VAL A 256 -4.03 20.51 4.89
C VAL A 256 -4.96 19.98 3.80
N ALA A 257 -6.12 20.60 3.67
CA ALA A 257 -7.16 20.16 2.74
C ALA A 257 -6.62 19.99 1.31
N GLY A 258 -6.64 18.75 0.82
CA GLY A 258 -6.30 18.38 -0.56
C GLY A 258 -4.85 17.94 -0.78
N LEU A 259 -3.98 17.98 0.23
CA LEU A 259 -2.64 17.40 0.19
C LEU A 259 -2.65 16.11 1.03
N ARG A 260 -2.72 14.95 0.37
CA ARG A 260 -2.91 13.66 1.04
C ARG A 260 -2.37 12.49 0.23
N ILE A 261 -2.14 11.37 0.90
CA ILE A 261 -1.98 10.04 0.33
C ILE A 261 -3.40 9.43 0.27
N GLY A 262 -3.71 8.71 -0.81
CA GLY A 262 -4.98 8.01 -0.94
C GLY A 262 -6.27 8.87 -0.93
N ALA A 263 -7.33 8.25 -0.42
CA ALA A 263 -8.70 8.76 -0.46
C ALA A 263 -9.08 9.53 0.79
N THR A 264 -8.60 9.10 1.95
CA THR A 264 -8.90 9.69 3.26
C THR A 264 -7.61 10.13 3.94
N ASN A 265 -7.73 11.14 4.81
CA ASN A 265 -6.70 11.56 5.74
C ASN A 265 -7.46 11.86 7.04
N THR A 266 -7.14 11.12 8.09
CA THR A 266 -7.89 11.10 9.35
C THR A 266 -7.24 11.96 10.41
N VAL A 267 -8.09 12.66 11.16
CA VAL A 267 -7.61 13.45 12.30
C VAL A 267 -7.33 12.56 13.48
N ASP A 268 -6.14 12.70 14.01
CA ASP A 268 -5.61 11.90 15.09
C ASP A 268 -5.50 12.67 16.39
N ALA A 269 -5.71 11.94 17.47
CA ALA A 269 -5.52 12.49 18.81
C ALA A 269 -4.03 12.55 19.19
N GLY A 270 -3.18 11.69 18.60
CA GLY A 270 -1.76 11.57 18.88
C GLY A 270 -1.16 10.35 18.17
N PRO A 271 0.13 10.04 18.39
CA PRO A 271 0.78 8.91 17.74
C PRO A 271 0.19 7.57 18.20
N TYR A 272 0.08 6.65 17.27
CA TYR A 272 -0.50 5.34 17.53
C TYR A 272 0.57 4.25 17.45
N ASP A 273 1.40 4.10 18.47
CA ASP A 273 2.45 3.07 18.48
C ASP A 273 1.85 1.64 18.36
N SER A 274 1.66 1.14 17.14
CA SER A 274 0.99 -0.12 16.86
C SER A 274 2.00 -1.19 16.47
N PRO A 275 1.99 -2.39 17.09
CA PRO A 275 2.79 -3.52 16.62
C PRO A 275 2.48 -3.94 15.18
N GLY A 276 1.33 -3.51 14.65
CA GLY A 276 0.83 -3.86 13.34
C GLY A 276 0.92 -2.76 12.28
N ALA A 277 1.23 -1.51 12.65
CA ALA A 277 0.99 -0.32 11.81
C ALA A 277 -0.38 -0.41 11.12
N ASN A 278 -1.42 -0.35 11.94
CA ASN A 278 -2.80 -0.62 11.54
C ASN A 278 -3.85 -0.01 12.50
N ALA A 279 -3.40 0.95 13.32
CA ALA A 279 -4.22 1.67 14.28
C ALA A 279 -4.78 2.96 13.68
N ASP A 280 -4.15 3.50 12.62
CA ASP A 280 -4.75 4.53 11.79
C ASP A 280 -5.62 3.91 10.67
N ALA A 281 -6.74 4.58 10.37
CA ALA A 281 -7.66 4.19 9.32
C ALA A 281 -7.45 4.98 8.01
N GLY A 282 -6.60 6.02 8.04
CA GLY A 282 -6.19 6.86 6.93
C GLY A 282 -5.16 6.21 6.02
N ASP A 283 -4.45 5.17 6.49
CA ASP A 283 -3.54 4.30 5.71
C ASP A 283 -4.25 3.59 4.54
N ASP A 284 -4.53 4.32 3.46
CA ASP A 284 -5.38 3.86 2.36
C ASP A 284 -4.83 4.14 0.95
N GLY A 285 -3.70 4.85 0.83
CA GLY A 285 -3.18 5.24 -0.47
C GLY A 285 -1.97 4.46 -0.98
N VAL A 286 -1.35 3.58 -0.19
CA VAL A 286 -0.20 2.77 -0.64
C VAL A 286 -0.61 1.33 -0.94
N THR A 287 -0.31 0.88 -2.16
CA THR A 287 -0.40 -0.53 -2.55
C THR A 287 1.00 -1.14 -2.63
N ILE A 288 1.35 -1.92 -1.61
CA ILE A 288 2.62 -2.65 -1.55
C ILE A 288 2.42 -4.05 -2.14
N PRO A 289 3.06 -4.40 -3.27
CA PRO A 289 3.01 -5.75 -3.81
C PRO A 289 3.80 -6.72 -2.92
N ALA A 290 3.74 -8.02 -3.22
CA ALA A 290 4.62 -8.99 -2.57
C ALA A 290 6.09 -8.64 -2.82
N LEU A 291 6.80 -8.24 -1.77
CA LEU A 291 8.22 -7.95 -1.82
C LEU A 291 9.01 -9.25 -1.68
N ASN A 292 9.93 -9.47 -2.60
CA ASN A 292 10.75 -10.67 -2.66
C ASN A 292 12.21 -10.26 -2.77
N GLN A 293 13.07 -10.89 -1.97
CA GLN A 293 14.51 -10.67 -2.04
C GLN A 293 15.01 -10.85 -3.47
N THR A 294 15.88 -9.95 -3.93
CA THR A 294 16.49 -9.87 -5.27
C THR A 294 15.54 -9.57 -6.44
N PHE A 295 14.24 -9.36 -6.20
CA PHE A 295 13.27 -9.05 -7.25
C PHE A 295 12.81 -7.61 -7.18
N GLN A 296 12.91 -6.92 -8.31
CA GLN A 296 12.35 -5.58 -8.44
C GLN A 296 10.82 -5.63 -8.37
N SER A 297 10.23 -4.74 -7.59
CA SER A 297 8.80 -4.49 -7.49
C SER A 297 8.53 -2.99 -7.53
N THR A 298 7.34 -2.60 -7.98
CA THR A 298 6.92 -1.19 -7.96
C THR A 298 5.79 -1.03 -6.95
N ILE A 299 6.03 -0.24 -5.92
CA ILE A 299 5.02 0.19 -4.95
C ILE A 299 4.24 1.34 -5.58
N ALA A 300 2.91 1.28 -5.53
CA ALA A 300 2.06 2.36 -6.04
C ALA A 300 1.55 3.21 -4.87
N VAL A 301 1.77 4.53 -4.94
CA VAL A 301 1.34 5.50 -3.94
C VAL A 301 0.37 6.47 -4.59
N ALA A 302 -0.92 6.35 -4.27
CA ALA A 302 -1.92 7.30 -4.72
C ALA A 302 -1.73 8.62 -3.97
N VAL A 303 -1.58 9.74 -4.69
CA VAL A 303 -1.32 11.05 -4.08
C VAL A 303 -2.26 12.11 -4.63
N ALA A 304 -2.57 13.09 -3.79
CA ALA A 304 -3.33 14.28 -4.17
C ALA A 304 -2.67 15.54 -3.64
N GLY A 305 -2.88 16.65 -4.36
CA GLY A 305 -2.42 17.98 -3.96
C GLY A 305 -1.22 18.46 -4.77
N ALA A 306 -1.25 19.74 -5.14
CA ALA A 306 -0.20 20.35 -5.95
C ALA A 306 1.04 20.63 -5.10
N GLY A 307 2.22 20.37 -5.66
CA GLY A 307 3.50 20.72 -5.04
C GLY A 307 3.98 19.76 -3.97
N GLY A 308 3.28 18.65 -3.71
CA GLY A 308 3.73 17.62 -2.79
C GLY A 308 4.98 16.86 -3.28
N ARG A 309 5.69 16.29 -2.32
CA ARG A 309 6.93 15.54 -2.45
C ARG A 309 6.85 14.31 -1.58
N LEU A 310 7.03 13.15 -2.20
CA LEU A 310 6.99 11.86 -1.52
C LEU A 310 8.35 11.54 -0.93
N GLN A 311 8.34 11.20 0.35
CA GLN A 311 9.39 10.44 1.01
C GLN A 311 8.88 9.03 1.27
N GLY A 312 9.76 8.06 1.16
CA GLY A 312 9.43 6.66 1.40
C GLY A 312 10.60 5.98 2.08
N TYR A 313 10.31 5.19 3.11
CA TYR A 313 11.29 4.46 3.90
C TYR A 313 10.84 3.00 4.07
N ILE A 314 11.79 2.07 4.03
CA ILE A 314 11.56 0.66 4.39
C ILE A 314 12.75 0.19 5.22
N ASP A 315 12.47 -0.35 6.40
CA ASP A 315 13.46 -1.00 7.26
C ASP A 315 13.82 -2.35 6.66
N TRP A 316 14.93 -2.39 5.92
CA TRP A 316 15.33 -3.57 5.18
C TRP A 316 16.03 -4.59 6.08
N ASN A 317 16.70 -4.17 7.14
CA ASN A 317 17.50 -5.05 7.98
C ASN A 317 16.71 -5.60 9.20
N GLY A 318 15.55 -5.00 9.51
CA GLY A 318 14.65 -5.35 10.58
C GLY A 318 15.14 -4.96 11.97
N ASP A 319 15.96 -3.92 12.10
CA ASP A 319 16.59 -3.52 13.37
C ASP A 319 15.78 -2.50 14.19
N GLY A 320 14.69 -2.00 13.63
CA GLY A 320 13.72 -1.18 14.35
C GLY A 320 13.76 0.30 14.06
N ASP A 321 14.53 0.76 13.05
CA ASP A 321 14.54 2.15 12.62
C ASP A 321 14.60 2.33 11.08
N PHE A 322 14.79 3.57 10.59
CA PHE A 322 14.85 3.91 9.16
C PHE A 322 16.12 4.70 8.79
N ILE A 323 17.18 4.60 9.61
CA ILE A 323 18.34 5.49 9.52
C ILE A 323 19.48 4.92 8.67
N ASP A 324 19.34 3.70 8.17
CA ASP A 324 20.40 3.03 7.42
C ASP A 324 20.46 3.44 5.94
N ALA A 325 21.66 3.26 5.38
CA ALA A 325 21.90 3.53 3.97
C ALA A 325 21.08 2.59 3.08
N GLY A 326 20.22 3.16 2.24
CA GLY A 326 19.38 2.43 1.29
C GLY A 326 17.95 2.17 1.78
N GLU A 327 17.60 2.56 3.00
CA GLU A 327 16.24 2.43 3.53
C GLU A 327 15.32 3.53 3.04
N GLN A 328 15.85 4.71 2.71
CA GLN A 328 15.09 5.74 2.00
C GLN A 328 14.91 5.32 0.53
N ILE A 329 13.71 4.85 0.19
CA ILE A 329 13.32 4.36 -1.13
C ILE A 329 12.73 5.44 -2.04
N ALA A 330 12.27 6.56 -1.46
CA ALA A 330 11.83 7.73 -2.20
C ALA A 330 12.34 9.01 -1.51
N SER A 331 12.91 9.92 -2.31
CA SER A 331 13.48 11.18 -1.86
C SER A 331 12.97 12.30 -2.75
N ASP A 332 12.04 13.11 -2.22
CA ASP A 332 11.43 14.26 -2.90
C ASP A 332 10.78 13.93 -4.26
N ILE A 333 10.18 12.75 -4.42
CA ILE A 333 9.53 12.37 -5.69
C ILE A 333 8.24 13.18 -5.85
N ALA A 334 8.12 13.89 -6.97
CA ALA A 334 6.87 14.55 -7.36
C ALA A 334 6.08 13.66 -8.32
N ASP A 335 4.75 13.77 -8.29
CA ASP A 335 3.85 13.10 -9.25
C ASP A 335 4.21 13.47 -10.69
N ASN A 336 4.44 12.44 -11.51
CA ASN A 336 4.98 12.52 -12.87
C ASN A 336 6.32 13.27 -12.99
N GLY A 337 7.07 13.34 -11.90
CA GLY A 337 8.39 13.95 -11.80
C GLY A 337 9.54 12.95 -11.99
N ALA A 338 10.77 13.38 -11.72
CA ALA A 338 11.92 12.49 -11.72
C ALA A 338 11.81 11.48 -10.55
N GLY A 339 12.07 10.20 -10.83
CA GLY A 339 11.96 9.12 -9.84
C GLY A 339 10.60 8.43 -9.81
N ASP A 340 9.57 8.99 -10.46
CA ASP A 340 8.27 8.36 -10.61
C ASP A 340 8.29 7.29 -11.73
N ALA A 341 8.09 6.03 -11.35
CA ALA A 341 8.02 4.90 -12.27
C ALA A 341 6.61 4.70 -12.88
N ASN A 342 5.63 5.54 -12.54
CA ASN A 342 4.28 5.50 -13.09
C ASN A 342 3.97 6.77 -13.90
N PRO A 343 3.64 6.66 -15.20
CA PRO A 343 3.32 7.82 -16.03
C PRO A 343 1.89 8.37 -15.82
N ALA A 344 1.04 7.71 -15.02
CA ALA A 344 -0.31 8.16 -14.74
C ALA A 344 -0.32 9.23 -13.64
N ALA A 345 -1.07 10.32 -13.85
CA ALA A 345 -1.23 11.35 -12.84
C ALA A 345 -1.99 10.84 -11.61
N GLY A 346 -1.59 11.31 -10.43
CA GLY A 346 -2.18 10.97 -9.14
C GLY A 346 -1.69 9.64 -8.55
N ILE A 347 -0.73 8.96 -9.18
CA ILE A 347 -0.11 7.75 -8.64
C ILE A 347 1.40 7.81 -8.89
N ILE A 348 2.19 7.83 -7.83
CA ILE A 348 3.63 7.69 -7.91
C ILE A 348 4.00 6.21 -7.84
N GLY A 349 4.81 5.75 -8.80
CA GLY A 349 5.43 4.43 -8.77
C GLY A 349 6.82 4.48 -8.13
N VAL A 350 7.02 3.82 -6.99
CA VAL A 350 8.33 3.70 -6.33
C VAL A 350 8.92 2.32 -6.62
N ALA A 351 9.97 2.28 -7.43
CA ALA A 351 10.65 1.03 -7.77
C ALA A 351 11.63 0.63 -6.67
N VAL A 352 11.47 -0.57 -6.10
CA VAL A 352 12.32 -1.13 -5.05
C VAL A 352 12.85 -2.49 -5.46
N THR A 353 14.07 -2.82 -5.03
CA THR A 353 14.67 -4.15 -5.22
C THR A 353 15.29 -4.59 -3.90
N PRO A 354 14.55 -5.31 -3.04
CA PRO A 354 15.08 -5.80 -1.78
C PRO A 354 16.34 -6.65 -2.01
N SER A 355 17.36 -6.53 -1.17
CA SER A 355 18.56 -7.36 -1.29
C SER A 355 18.33 -8.80 -0.81
N ALA A 356 19.26 -9.71 -1.09
CA ALA A 356 19.25 -11.09 -0.57
C ALA A 356 19.39 -11.17 0.97
N PHE A 357 19.81 -10.07 1.63
CA PHE A 357 20.00 -10.00 3.08
C PHE A 357 18.90 -9.23 3.79
N THR A 358 17.91 -8.74 3.05
CA THR A 358 16.72 -8.11 3.62
C THR A 358 16.09 -9.06 4.62
N THR A 359 15.66 -8.55 5.77
CA THR A 359 14.98 -9.35 6.77
C THR A 359 13.77 -10.07 6.19
N THR A 360 13.53 -11.29 6.65
CA THR A 360 12.32 -12.07 6.33
C THR A 360 11.34 -12.05 7.50
N ALA A 361 11.75 -11.47 8.62
CA ALA A 361 10.85 -11.15 9.71
C ALA A 361 9.96 -9.95 9.29
N PRO A 362 8.77 -9.81 9.87
CA PRO A 362 7.95 -8.62 9.66
C PRO A 362 8.71 -7.37 10.08
N THR A 363 8.66 -6.36 9.21
CA THR A 363 9.30 -5.05 9.36
C THR A 363 8.32 -3.97 8.88
N PHE A 364 8.75 -2.71 8.80
CA PHE A 364 7.87 -1.57 8.53
C PHE A 364 8.30 -0.74 7.33
N ALA A 365 7.33 -0.08 6.73
CA ALA A 365 7.49 0.90 5.67
C ALA A 365 6.73 2.16 6.05
N ARG A 366 7.26 3.33 5.68
CA ARG A 366 6.67 4.64 5.96
C ARG A 366 6.64 5.49 4.71
N PHE A 367 5.51 6.11 4.41
CA PHE A 367 5.34 7.03 3.29
C PHE A 367 4.90 8.38 3.82
N ARG A 368 5.54 9.45 3.36
CA ARG A 368 5.25 10.81 3.81
C ARG A 368 5.06 11.73 2.61
N TRP A 369 3.94 12.44 2.58
CA TRP A 369 3.61 13.37 1.53
C TRP A 369 3.46 14.78 2.11
N SER A 370 4.29 15.71 1.65
CA SER A 370 4.30 17.10 2.15
C SER A 370 4.83 18.04 1.06
N THR A 371 4.63 19.35 1.19
CA THR A 371 5.34 20.33 0.36
C THR A 371 6.79 20.54 0.78
N ALA A 372 7.19 20.06 1.96
CA ALA A 372 8.55 20.12 2.47
C ALA A 372 9.51 19.22 1.69
N LEU A 373 10.76 19.67 1.53
CA LEU A 373 11.84 18.91 0.91
C LEU A 373 12.71 18.21 1.96
N GLY A 374 13.26 17.05 1.63
CA GLY A 374 14.22 16.32 2.48
C GLY A 374 13.65 15.93 3.84
N LEU A 375 12.35 15.65 3.90
CA LEU A 375 11.64 15.34 5.14
C LEU A 375 12.09 13.96 5.65
N GLY A 376 12.81 13.93 6.79
CA GLY A 376 13.30 12.69 7.42
C GLY A 376 12.17 11.76 7.91
N PRO A 377 12.46 10.57 8.45
CA PRO A 377 11.41 9.60 8.81
C PRO A 377 10.63 9.94 10.10
N THR A 378 11.14 10.81 10.97
CA THR A 378 10.59 11.03 12.33
C THR A 378 10.13 12.45 12.63
N VAL A 379 10.51 13.42 11.80
CA VAL A 379 10.31 14.86 12.09
C VAL A 379 8.87 15.30 11.81
N PHE A 380 8.41 16.35 12.47
CA PHE A 380 7.12 16.98 12.16
C PHE A 380 7.11 17.67 10.77
N ALA A 381 5.97 17.66 10.10
CA ALA A 381 5.72 18.38 8.85
C ALA A 381 4.51 19.33 8.99
N ALA A 382 4.64 20.55 8.45
CA ALA A 382 3.61 21.58 8.54
C ALA A 382 2.43 21.38 7.58
N ASP A 383 2.48 20.34 6.73
CA ASP A 383 1.38 19.94 5.87
C ASP A 383 1.48 18.47 5.43
N GLY A 384 0.33 17.89 5.09
CA GLY A 384 0.22 16.66 4.33
C GLY A 384 -0.17 15.46 5.17
N GLU A 385 0.48 14.32 4.94
CA GLU A 385 0.12 13.03 5.54
C GLU A 385 1.32 12.09 5.68
N VAL A 386 1.26 11.21 6.66
CA VAL A 386 2.13 10.07 6.88
C VAL A 386 1.28 8.80 6.94
N GLU A 387 1.67 7.79 6.16
CA GLU A 387 1.07 6.45 6.25
C GLU A 387 2.14 5.41 6.56
N ASP A 388 1.81 4.45 7.44
CA ASP A 388 2.72 3.40 7.92
C ASP A 388 2.17 2.01 7.59
N TYR A 389 3.07 1.08 7.24
CA TYR A 389 2.67 -0.26 6.81
C TYR A 389 3.61 -1.33 7.34
N ARG A 390 3.03 -2.38 7.93
CA ARG A 390 3.78 -3.60 8.22
C ARG A 390 3.97 -4.42 6.96
N VAL A 391 5.22 -4.69 6.61
CA VAL A 391 5.60 -5.47 5.44
C VAL A 391 6.27 -6.78 5.83
N THR A 392 6.27 -7.74 4.91
CA THR A 392 7.02 -9.00 5.04
C THR A 392 7.67 -9.31 3.71
N ILE A 393 8.98 -9.53 3.74
CA ILE A 393 9.77 -9.82 2.54
C ILE A 393 9.98 -11.34 2.48
N SER A 394 9.65 -11.94 1.34
CA SER A 394 9.81 -13.38 1.13
C SER A 394 11.16 -13.72 0.50
N THR A 395 11.66 -14.91 0.82
CA THR A 395 12.80 -15.50 0.12
C THR A 395 12.34 -16.14 -1.19
N GLY A 396 13.09 -15.92 -2.27
CA GLY A 396 12.81 -16.53 -3.56
C GLY A 396 11.84 -15.72 -4.41
N PRO A 397 11.61 -16.15 -5.66
CA PRO A 397 10.78 -15.39 -6.58
C PRO A 397 9.31 -15.36 -6.17
N PRO A 398 8.56 -14.31 -6.58
CA PRO A 398 7.11 -14.33 -6.46
C PRO A 398 6.56 -15.58 -7.15
N PRO A 399 5.47 -16.17 -6.63
CA PRO A 399 4.80 -17.28 -7.30
C PRO A 399 4.50 -16.88 -8.76
N PRO A 400 4.80 -17.75 -9.74
CA PRO A 400 4.47 -17.44 -11.13
C PRO A 400 2.97 -17.16 -11.23
N SER A 401 2.62 -15.98 -11.73
CA SER A 401 1.24 -15.54 -11.91
C SER A 401 0.91 -15.52 -13.39
N CYS A 402 -0.34 -15.80 -13.71
CA CYS A 402 -0.81 -15.75 -15.08
C CYS A 402 -1.51 -14.42 -15.38
N PRO A 403 -1.36 -13.90 -16.61
CA PRO A 403 -2.23 -12.84 -17.10
C PRO A 403 -3.71 -13.18 -16.86
N ALA A 404 -4.53 -12.15 -16.64
CA ALA A 404 -5.96 -12.33 -16.39
C ALA A 404 -6.61 -13.22 -17.46
N GLY A 405 -7.41 -14.18 -17.00
CA GLY A 405 -8.08 -15.17 -17.86
C GLY A 405 -7.27 -16.43 -18.12
N LEU A 406 -5.96 -16.45 -17.89
CA LEU A 406 -5.15 -17.66 -18.05
C LEU A 406 -5.00 -18.41 -16.71
N THR A 407 -4.85 -19.73 -16.78
CA THR A 407 -4.68 -20.60 -15.62
C THR A 407 -3.25 -21.15 -15.57
N LEU A 408 -2.67 -21.17 -14.37
CA LEU A 408 -1.32 -21.68 -14.16
C LEU A 408 -1.32 -23.20 -14.25
N PHE A 409 -0.54 -23.75 -15.17
CA PHE A 409 -0.32 -25.18 -15.32
C PHE A 409 1.15 -25.51 -15.06
N ASN A 410 1.42 -26.43 -14.13
CA ASN A 410 2.79 -26.75 -13.73
C ASN A 410 3.41 -27.76 -14.71
N GLN A 411 4.02 -27.26 -15.77
CA GLN A 411 4.92 -28.02 -16.65
C GLN A 411 6.37 -27.69 -16.22
N THR A 412 7.24 -28.69 -16.05
CA THR A 412 8.64 -28.46 -15.65
C THR A 412 9.61 -29.24 -16.52
N GLY A 413 10.76 -28.67 -16.84
CA GLY A 413 11.88 -29.36 -17.50
C GLY A 413 13.17 -28.55 -17.50
N ASN A 414 14.30 -29.21 -17.74
CA ASN A 414 15.64 -28.60 -17.69
C ASN A 414 16.28 -28.60 -19.08
N ALA A 415 17.34 -27.80 -19.28
CA ALA A 415 18.17 -27.95 -20.47
C ALA A 415 18.74 -29.37 -20.54
N THR A 416 18.70 -29.94 -21.74
CA THR A 416 19.10 -31.33 -22.02
C THR A 416 20.33 -31.42 -22.92
N ALA A 417 20.68 -30.36 -23.64
CA ALA A 417 21.86 -30.32 -24.49
C ALA A 417 22.53 -28.94 -24.54
N VAL A 418 23.84 -28.94 -24.77
CA VAL A 418 24.61 -27.76 -25.16
C VAL A 418 24.73 -27.78 -26.68
N THR A 419 24.19 -26.78 -27.38
CA THR A 419 24.30 -26.67 -28.85
C THR A 419 25.47 -25.81 -29.28
N THR A 420 25.92 -24.89 -28.42
CA THR A 420 27.12 -24.07 -28.64
C THR A 420 27.76 -23.74 -27.29
N GLY A 421 29.08 -23.84 -27.19
CA GLY A 421 29.86 -23.53 -25.99
C GLY A 421 31.25 -23.03 -26.39
N THR A 422 31.31 -21.85 -27.02
CA THR A 422 32.57 -21.27 -27.48
C THR A 422 33.24 -20.53 -26.32
N GLY A 423 34.44 -20.97 -25.93
CA GLY A 423 35.21 -20.40 -24.81
C GLY A 423 34.70 -20.77 -23.41
N VAL A 424 33.56 -21.46 -23.32
CA VAL A 424 32.92 -21.86 -22.06
C VAL A 424 33.63 -23.06 -21.43
N LEU A 425 34.09 -22.92 -20.19
CA LEU A 425 34.61 -24.02 -19.39
C LEU A 425 33.45 -24.86 -18.85
N ASN A 426 33.61 -26.19 -18.88
CA ASN A 426 32.65 -27.14 -18.33
C ASN A 426 31.19 -26.98 -18.82
N ALA A 427 30.97 -26.52 -20.07
CA ALA A 427 29.63 -26.18 -20.60
C ALA A 427 28.51 -27.21 -20.32
N ALA A 428 28.83 -28.52 -20.36
CA ALA A 428 27.87 -29.59 -20.09
C ALA A 428 27.36 -29.63 -18.64
N ARG A 429 27.98 -28.88 -17.72
CA ARG A 429 27.55 -28.74 -16.33
C ARG A 429 26.35 -27.81 -16.14
N ALA A 430 25.99 -27.02 -17.15
CA ALA A 430 24.76 -26.23 -17.16
C ALA A 430 23.51 -27.02 -17.56
N LEU A 431 23.55 -28.35 -17.49
CA LEU A 431 22.45 -29.25 -17.87
C LEU A 431 21.87 -29.94 -16.64
N GLY A 432 20.57 -30.21 -16.68
CA GLY A 432 19.88 -30.95 -15.61
C GLY A 432 19.39 -30.07 -14.46
N ALA A 433 19.14 -30.70 -13.32
CA ALA A 433 18.49 -30.09 -12.16
C ALA A 433 19.37 -29.00 -11.54
N LEU A 434 18.74 -27.90 -11.15
CA LEU A 434 19.41 -26.73 -10.59
C LEU A 434 19.72 -26.93 -9.10
N ALA A 435 20.90 -26.48 -8.66
CA ALA A 435 21.25 -26.42 -7.25
C ALA A 435 20.42 -25.36 -6.51
N ALA A 436 20.39 -25.46 -5.17
CA ALA A 436 19.61 -24.53 -4.35
C ALA A 436 20.17 -23.10 -4.48
N ALA A 437 19.26 -22.11 -4.62
CA ALA A 437 19.65 -20.71 -4.62
C ALA A 437 20.37 -20.33 -3.30
N GLY A 438 21.30 -19.38 -3.38
CA GLY A 438 22.13 -18.95 -2.26
C GLY A 438 23.29 -19.90 -1.91
N THR A 439 23.36 -21.09 -2.51
CA THR A 439 24.54 -21.96 -2.37
C THR A 439 25.65 -21.50 -3.31
N SER A 440 26.90 -21.70 -2.92
CA SER A 440 28.04 -21.42 -3.82
C SER A 440 27.98 -22.33 -5.05
N PRO A 441 28.18 -21.79 -6.27
CA PRO A 441 28.35 -22.61 -7.47
C PRO A 441 29.46 -23.63 -7.20
N PRO A 442 29.17 -24.93 -7.22
CA PRO A 442 30.18 -25.92 -6.87
C PRO A 442 31.31 -25.87 -7.91
N GLY A 443 32.53 -25.52 -7.47
CA GLY A 443 33.69 -25.37 -8.34
C GLY A 443 33.94 -26.63 -9.19
N GLY A 444 34.00 -26.46 -10.52
CA GLY A 444 34.11 -27.56 -11.50
C GLY A 444 32.80 -28.33 -11.81
N ALA A 445 31.70 -27.95 -11.18
CA ALA A 445 30.36 -28.53 -11.38
C ALA A 445 29.32 -27.54 -11.92
N SER A 446 29.72 -26.30 -12.24
CA SER A 446 28.94 -25.35 -13.05
C SER A 446 29.68 -25.04 -14.36
N ALA A 447 28.96 -24.58 -15.38
CA ALA A 447 29.60 -24.00 -16.56
C ALA A 447 30.13 -22.61 -16.22
N GLU A 448 31.20 -22.20 -16.88
CA GLU A 448 31.90 -20.96 -16.57
C GLU A 448 32.17 -20.21 -17.89
N ILE A 449 31.69 -18.97 -17.95
CA ILE A 449 31.76 -18.07 -19.11
C ILE A 449 32.64 -16.88 -18.70
N ASN A 450 33.77 -16.68 -19.39
CA ASN A 450 34.88 -15.86 -18.85
C ASN A 450 35.16 -14.62 -19.70
N ASP A 451 35.11 -14.74 -21.02
CA ASP A 451 35.45 -13.65 -21.92
C ASP A 451 34.19 -13.05 -22.58
N ALA A 452 34.21 -11.75 -22.87
CA ALA A 452 33.08 -11.03 -23.49
C ALA A 452 32.63 -11.58 -24.86
N ALA A 453 33.42 -12.46 -25.49
CA ALA A 453 33.08 -13.13 -26.75
C ALA A 453 32.50 -14.54 -26.56
N ASP A 454 32.52 -15.06 -25.33
CA ASP A 454 32.09 -16.41 -25.04
C ASP A 454 30.57 -16.52 -25.12
N THR A 455 30.10 -17.71 -25.50
CA THR A 455 28.68 -17.94 -25.73
C THR A 455 28.33 -19.36 -25.35
N LEU A 456 27.33 -19.48 -24.47
CA LEU A 456 26.70 -20.73 -24.09
C LEU A 456 25.27 -20.77 -24.66
N VAL A 457 24.95 -21.77 -25.49
CA VAL A 457 23.60 -22.02 -25.99
C VAL A 457 23.13 -23.38 -25.48
N LEU A 458 22.02 -23.37 -24.76
CA LEU A 458 21.40 -24.53 -24.15
C LEU A 458 20.06 -24.83 -24.84
N ASP A 459 19.77 -26.09 -25.12
CA ASP A 459 18.53 -26.59 -25.72
C ASP A 459 17.72 -27.38 -24.67
N PHE A 460 16.45 -27.02 -24.51
CA PHE A 460 15.49 -27.77 -23.70
C PHE A 460 15.11 -29.14 -24.30
N GLY A 461 15.39 -29.35 -25.59
CA GLY A 461 14.99 -30.55 -26.34
C GLY A 461 13.53 -30.54 -26.78
N ALA A 462 12.72 -29.63 -26.21
CA ALA A 462 11.33 -29.36 -26.55
C ALA A 462 11.05 -27.86 -26.47
N LEU A 463 10.00 -27.42 -27.16
CA LEU A 463 9.53 -26.03 -27.08
C LEU A 463 8.78 -25.82 -25.76
N ALA A 464 9.33 -25.01 -24.85
CA ALA A 464 8.58 -24.44 -23.75
C ALA A 464 7.57 -23.44 -24.33
N ALA A 465 6.30 -23.63 -24.03
CA ALA A 465 5.23 -22.83 -24.61
C ALA A 465 5.34 -21.35 -24.20
N GLN A 466 4.69 -20.46 -24.96
CA GLN A 466 4.52 -19.07 -24.57
C GLN A 466 4.00 -18.96 -23.12
N TYR A 467 4.47 -17.95 -22.39
CA TYR A 467 4.20 -17.74 -20.95
C TYR A 467 4.81 -18.76 -20.00
N SER A 468 5.58 -19.75 -20.47
CA SER A 468 6.38 -20.58 -19.55
C SER A 468 7.39 -19.71 -18.80
N THR A 469 7.56 -19.94 -17.50
CA THR A 469 8.65 -19.31 -16.74
C THR A 469 9.97 -19.98 -17.14
N ILE A 470 10.95 -19.20 -17.58
CA ILE A 470 12.32 -19.66 -17.83
C ILE A 470 13.19 -19.18 -16.67
N ILE A 471 13.88 -20.08 -16.00
CA ILE A 471 14.72 -19.79 -14.84
C ILE A 471 16.17 -20.07 -15.23
N VAL A 472 17.02 -19.08 -15.08
CA VAL A 472 18.48 -19.19 -15.27
C VAL A 472 19.15 -19.14 -13.90
N SER A 473 19.93 -20.16 -13.56
CA SER A 473 20.69 -20.25 -12.31
C SER A 473 22.13 -19.83 -12.56
N THR A 474 22.52 -18.66 -12.02
CA THR A 474 23.82 -18.05 -12.29
C THR A 474 24.44 -17.44 -11.04
N ALA A 475 25.77 -17.36 -10.99
CA ALA A 475 26.51 -16.69 -9.93
C ALA A 475 27.70 -15.93 -10.51
N ARG A 476 28.06 -14.79 -9.94
CA ARG A 476 29.34 -14.12 -10.24
C ARG A 476 30.48 -14.80 -9.49
N ASP A 477 31.66 -14.89 -10.08
CA ASP A 477 32.84 -15.41 -9.39
C ASP A 477 33.41 -14.42 -8.35
N THR A 478 34.22 -14.95 -7.42
CA THR A 478 35.02 -14.23 -6.41
C THR A 478 36.46 -13.92 -6.86
N GLY A 479 36.76 -14.07 -8.14
CA GLY A 479 38.10 -13.88 -8.70
C GLY A 479 38.67 -12.46 -8.54
N THR A 480 39.98 -12.32 -8.76
CA THR A 480 40.75 -11.07 -8.61
C THR A 480 40.38 -9.93 -9.58
N GLN A 481 39.35 -10.09 -10.43
CA GLN A 481 39.02 -9.19 -11.54
C GLN A 481 37.94 -8.13 -11.24
N GLY A 482 37.40 -8.11 -10.01
CA GLY A 482 36.49 -7.06 -9.53
C GLY A 482 35.04 -7.30 -9.96
N ASP A 483 34.07 -6.77 -9.21
CA ASP A 483 32.65 -7.18 -9.19
C ASP A 483 31.82 -6.79 -10.43
N THR A 484 32.41 -6.81 -11.61
CA THR A 484 31.82 -6.20 -12.81
C THR A 484 31.07 -7.18 -13.69
N ALA A 485 31.25 -8.49 -13.51
CA ALA A 485 30.66 -9.55 -14.31
C ALA A 485 29.16 -9.34 -14.57
N GLY A 486 28.79 -9.34 -15.85
CA GLY A 486 27.41 -9.28 -16.30
C GLY A 486 27.09 -10.23 -17.45
N LEU A 487 25.82 -10.61 -17.57
CA LEU A 487 25.29 -11.57 -18.54
C LEU A 487 24.13 -10.95 -19.30
N THR A 488 24.09 -11.17 -20.61
CA THR A 488 22.91 -11.02 -21.45
C THR A 488 22.29 -12.38 -21.72
N ILE A 489 20.98 -12.45 -21.57
CA ILE A 489 20.17 -13.64 -21.77
C ILE A 489 19.27 -13.41 -22.97
N GLU A 490 19.34 -14.31 -23.94
CA GLU A 490 18.50 -14.30 -25.14
C GLU A 490 17.77 -15.62 -25.31
N THR A 491 16.62 -15.59 -25.96
CA THR A 491 15.78 -16.76 -26.20
C THR A 491 15.50 -16.96 -27.69
N SER A 492 15.23 -18.21 -28.07
CA SER A 492 14.88 -18.59 -29.45
C SER A 492 13.99 -19.82 -29.47
N ALA A 493 13.02 -19.88 -30.38
CA ALA A 493 12.20 -21.06 -30.65
C ALA A 493 12.83 -21.99 -31.71
N ASP A 494 13.62 -21.44 -32.64
CA ASP A 494 14.15 -22.11 -33.83
C ASP A 494 15.66 -22.40 -33.78
N GLY A 495 16.38 -21.77 -32.85
CA GLY A 495 17.83 -21.88 -32.69
C GLY A 495 18.63 -21.06 -33.70
N ALA A 496 17.96 -20.27 -34.54
CA ALA A 496 18.57 -19.40 -35.55
C ALA A 496 18.42 -17.92 -35.17
N THR A 497 17.22 -17.51 -34.76
CA THR A 497 16.89 -16.12 -34.40
C THR A 497 16.79 -16.00 -32.90
N PHE A 498 17.68 -15.21 -32.30
CA PHE A 498 17.70 -14.97 -30.86
C PHE A 498 17.27 -13.54 -30.55
N THR A 499 16.46 -13.38 -29.51
CA THR A 499 15.96 -12.09 -29.04
C THR A 499 16.33 -11.89 -27.58
N ALA A 500 16.75 -10.66 -27.22
CA ALA A 500 17.06 -10.29 -25.84
C ALA A 500 15.86 -10.52 -24.93
N ALA A 501 16.11 -11.18 -23.80
CA ALA A 501 15.08 -11.57 -22.83
C ALA A 501 15.39 -11.07 -21.40
N GLY A 502 16.67 -10.90 -21.04
CA GLY A 502 17.05 -10.35 -19.74
C GLY A 502 18.55 -10.17 -19.57
N THR A 503 18.95 -9.71 -18.37
CA THR A 503 20.35 -9.51 -17.97
C THR A 503 20.58 -9.90 -16.52
N TYR A 504 21.84 -10.13 -16.13
CA TYR A 504 22.28 -10.39 -14.75
C TYR A 504 23.63 -9.68 -14.49
N GLY A 505 23.90 -9.18 -13.29
CA GLY A 505 25.14 -8.44 -12.96
C GLY A 505 25.17 -6.95 -13.41
N THR A 506 26.34 -6.29 -13.33
CA THR A 506 26.53 -4.87 -13.71
C THR A 506 26.97 -4.78 -15.20
N ALA A 507 26.51 -3.93 -16.13
CA ALA A 507 25.92 -2.58 -16.11
C ALA A 507 25.18 -2.29 -17.48
N PRO A 508 24.44 -1.15 -17.67
CA PRO A 508 24.47 0.07 -16.87
C PRO A 508 23.32 0.20 -15.85
N ALA A 509 23.71 0.33 -14.57
CA ALA A 509 23.07 1.08 -13.49
C ALA A 509 21.64 0.73 -13.00
N THR A 510 21.32 -0.53 -12.67
CA THR A 510 20.05 -0.78 -11.91
C THR A 510 20.03 -1.95 -10.93
N TYR A 511 21.12 -2.71 -10.74
CA TYR A 511 21.15 -3.80 -9.74
C TYR A 511 22.41 -3.74 -8.87
N PRO A 512 22.28 -3.53 -7.54
CA PRO A 512 23.40 -3.57 -6.60
C PRO A 512 23.45 -4.95 -5.91
N SER A 513 23.70 -6.05 -6.64
CA SER A 513 24.04 -7.30 -5.94
C SER A 513 25.47 -7.18 -5.41
N ALA A 514 25.68 -7.33 -4.09
CA ALA A 514 26.99 -7.30 -3.43
C ALA A 514 27.57 -8.71 -3.16
N VAL A 515 26.82 -9.78 -3.49
CA VAL A 515 27.23 -11.16 -3.16
C VAL A 515 27.92 -11.79 -4.37
N GLN A 516 29.14 -12.23 -4.13
CA GLN A 516 29.92 -13.02 -5.07
C GLN A 516 29.82 -14.49 -4.66
N ASN A 517 29.93 -15.40 -5.62
CA ASN A 517 29.98 -16.84 -5.41
C ASN A 517 28.75 -17.42 -4.69
N ALA A 518 27.54 -16.97 -5.07
CA ALA A 518 26.26 -17.53 -4.65
C ALA A 518 25.28 -17.61 -5.83
N LEU A 519 24.62 -18.76 -6.00
CA LEU A 519 23.65 -19.00 -7.08
C LEU A 519 22.39 -18.16 -6.90
N GLU A 520 22.10 -17.34 -7.89
CA GLU A 520 20.91 -16.50 -8.01
C GLU A 520 20.01 -17.02 -9.15
N ARG A 521 18.71 -16.69 -9.09
CA ARG A 521 17.72 -17.12 -10.10
C ARG A 521 17.22 -15.92 -10.90
N VAL A 522 17.47 -15.94 -12.20
CA VAL A 522 16.92 -14.98 -13.15
C VAL A 522 15.69 -15.59 -13.81
N ASN A 523 14.52 -15.02 -13.55
CA ASN A 523 13.26 -15.50 -14.11
C ASN A 523 12.83 -14.65 -15.31
N LEU A 524 12.48 -15.32 -16.41
CA LEU A 524 12.02 -14.72 -17.65
C LEU A 524 10.68 -15.33 -18.03
N THR A 525 9.84 -14.58 -18.75
CA THR A 525 8.61 -15.13 -19.33
C THR A 525 8.85 -15.48 -20.80
N ALA A 526 8.53 -16.71 -21.19
CA ALA A 526 8.64 -17.14 -22.59
C ALA A 526 7.76 -16.25 -23.51
N PRO A 527 8.33 -15.62 -24.55
CA PRO A 527 7.61 -14.72 -25.44
C PRO A 527 6.65 -15.47 -26.38
N ALA A 528 5.95 -14.73 -27.23
CA ALA A 528 5.11 -15.29 -28.29
C ALA A 528 5.92 -16.27 -29.17
N GLY A 529 5.37 -17.46 -29.42
CA GLY A 529 6.07 -18.54 -30.12
C GLY A 529 6.88 -19.48 -29.21
N GLY A 530 7.03 -19.17 -27.92
CA GLY A 530 7.72 -20.02 -26.94
C GLY A 530 9.24 -19.93 -26.97
N VAL A 531 9.90 -20.75 -26.16
CA VAL A 531 11.36 -20.84 -26.05
C VAL A 531 11.80 -22.29 -26.12
N ARG A 532 12.78 -22.58 -26.97
CA ARG A 532 13.47 -23.87 -26.99
C ARG A 532 14.95 -23.73 -26.62
N PHE A 533 15.58 -22.64 -27.08
CA PHE A 533 16.98 -22.37 -26.88
C PHE A 533 17.17 -21.10 -26.06
N VAL A 534 18.13 -21.13 -25.15
CA VAL A 534 18.58 -19.96 -24.39
C VAL A 534 20.05 -19.73 -24.69
N ARG A 535 20.40 -18.50 -25.04
CA ARG A 535 21.78 -18.07 -25.31
C ARG A 535 22.23 -17.09 -24.23
N LEU A 536 23.36 -17.41 -23.62
CA LEU A 536 24.01 -16.64 -22.56
C LEU A 536 25.32 -16.06 -23.10
N ARG A 537 25.52 -14.75 -22.95
CA ARG A 537 26.77 -14.07 -23.31
C ARG A 537 27.16 -13.08 -22.21
N THR A 538 28.42 -13.05 -21.84
CA THR A 538 28.94 -12.05 -20.90
C THR A 538 28.97 -10.66 -21.55
N VAL A 539 28.86 -9.61 -20.75
CA VAL A 539 28.94 -8.20 -21.21
C VAL A 539 30.34 -7.62 -21.10
N ASN A 540 31.20 -8.28 -20.32
CA ASN A 540 32.57 -7.91 -20.01
C ASN A 540 33.43 -9.18 -19.85
N ALA A 541 34.75 -9.01 -19.78
CA ALA A 541 35.70 -10.11 -19.58
C ALA A 541 35.86 -10.37 -18.08
N ASP A 542 34.85 -11.01 -17.49
CA ASP A 542 34.79 -11.34 -16.07
C ASP A 542 33.88 -12.55 -15.86
N ASP A 543 34.16 -13.36 -14.83
CA ASP A 543 33.73 -14.75 -14.79
C ASP A 543 32.30 -14.91 -14.23
N ILE A 544 31.45 -15.63 -14.99
CA ILE A 544 30.09 -16.01 -14.58
C ILE A 544 29.93 -17.52 -14.59
N PHE A 545 29.50 -18.05 -13.44
CA PHE A 545 29.04 -19.42 -13.32
C PHE A 545 27.58 -19.56 -13.74
N VAL A 546 27.30 -20.60 -14.52
CA VAL A 546 25.96 -21.03 -14.91
C VAL A 546 25.77 -22.47 -14.42
N ASP A 547 24.92 -22.63 -13.42
CA ASP A 547 24.54 -23.93 -12.86
C ASP A 547 23.52 -24.64 -13.76
N GLY A 548 22.67 -23.87 -14.43
CA GLY A 548 21.82 -24.40 -15.50
C GLY A 548 20.61 -23.53 -15.80
N ILE A 549 19.74 -24.05 -16.65
CA ILE A 549 18.45 -23.45 -16.96
C ILE A 549 17.31 -24.47 -16.84
N GLU A 550 16.16 -24.01 -16.37
CA GLU A 550 14.92 -24.77 -16.36
C GLU A 550 13.77 -23.94 -16.92
N TYR A 551 12.75 -24.60 -17.43
CA TYR A 551 11.46 -24.01 -17.71
C TYR A 551 10.41 -24.65 -16.80
N GLY A 552 9.47 -23.83 -16.39
CA GLY A 552 8.45 -24.16 -15.42
C GLY A 552 7.07 -23.77 -15.91
N ALA A 553 6.23 -23.43 -14.93
CA ALA A 553 4.81 -23.17 -15.08
C ALA A 553 4.45 -22.37 -16.34
N VAL A 554 3.42 -22.83 -17.05
CA VAL A 554 2.86 -22.25 -18.26
C VAL A 554 1.46 -21.74 -17.98
N CYS A 555 1.08 -20.62 -18.60
CA CYS A 555 -0.27 -20.08 -18.52
C CYS A 555 -1.11 -20.55 -19.69
N LEU A 556 -2.17 -21.31 -19.42
CA LEU A 556 -3.08 -21.84 -20.44
C LEU A 556 -4.44 -21.13 -20.38
N GLY A 557 -4.94 -20.73 -21.55
CA GLY A 557 -6.29 -20.22 -21.70
C GLY A 557 -7.31 -21.35 -21.70
N THR A 558 -8.52 -21.08 -21.22
CA THR A 558 -9.62 -22.05 -21.23
C THR A 558 -10.70 -21.58 -22.18
N ALA A 559 -11.15 -22.44 -23.09
CA ALA A 559 -12.31 -22.14 -23.93
C ALA A 559 -13.59 -22.14 -23.10
N THR A 560 -14.37 -21.06 -23.18
CA THR A 560 -15.67 -20.96 -22.52
C THR A 560 -16.67 -20.55 -23.58
N ILE A 561 -17.49 -21.50 -24.03
CA ILE A 561 -18.44 -21.26 -25.11
C ILE A 561 -19.82 -20.98 -24.52
N VAL A 562 -20.35 -19.78 -24.76
CA VAL A 562 -21.73 -19.44 -24.45
C VAL A 562 -22.55 -19.53 -25.73
N ALA A 563 -23.60 -20.34 -25.69
CA ALA A 563 -24.53 -20.49 -26.82
C ALA A 563 -25.87 -19.81 -26.51
N ALA A 564 -26.48 -19.23 -27.54
CA ALA A 564 -27.82 -18.68 -27.48
C ALA A 564 -28.65 -19.22 -28.64
N LYS A 565 -29.94 -19.44 -28.40
CA LYS A 565 -30.91 -19.84 -29.43
C LYS A 565 -32.05 -18.82 -29.47
N THR A 566 -32.32 -18.28 -30.65
CA THR A 566 -33.44 -17.39 -30.91
C THR A 566 -34.31 -17.96 -32.02
N VAL A 567 -35.56 -17.49 -32.07
CA VAL A 567 -36.52 -17.83 -33.10
C VAL A 567 -37.19 -16.54 -33.57
N ALA A 568 -37.28 -16.35 -34.87
CA ALA A 568 -37.93 -15.21 -35.50
C ALA A 568 -38.87 -15.69 -36.60
N PRO A 569 -39.96 -15.00 -36.90
CA PRO A 569 -40.80 -15.32 -38.06
C PRO A 569 -40.01 -15.13 -39.36
N ALA A 570 -40.15 -16.05 -40.31
CA ALA A 570 -39.41 -15.98 -41.58
C ALA A 570 -39.91 -14.85 -42.51
N ILE A 571 -41.17 -14.40 -42.33
CA ILE A 571 -41.78 -13.28 -43.05
C ILE A 571 -42.63 -12.48 -42.05
N ALA A 572 -42.32 -11.20 -41.84
CA ALA A 572 -43.04 -10.34 -40.91
C ALA A 572 -44.40 -9.88 -41.48
N THR A 573 -45.44 -10.69 -41.34
CA THR A 573 -46.82 -10.32 -41.73
C THR A 573 -47.83 -10.61 -40.62
N GLY A 574 -48.29 -9.56 -39.93
CA GLY A 574 -49.43 -9.59 -38.99
C GLY A 574 -49.11 -9.85 -37.51
N PRO A 575 -50.06 -9.64 -36.57
CA PRO A 575 -49.91 -10.01 -35.16
C PRO A 575 -49.91 -11.55 -34.97
N GLU A 576 -49.38 -12.03 -33.84
CA GLU A 576 -49.45 -13.44 -33.40
C GLU A 576 -48.74 -14.48 -34.29
N GLN A 577 -47.66 -14.10 -34.98
CA GLN A 577 -46.97 -14.97 -35.95
C GLN A 577 -46.45 -16.32 -35.41
N PHE A 578 -46.21 -16.42 -34.10
CA PHE A 578 -45.81 -17.68 -33.45
C PHE A 578 -47.00 -18.57 -33.04
N GLN A 579 -48.24 -18.12 -33.20
CA GLN A 579 -49.46 -18.82 -32.77
C GLN A 579 -50.30 -19.32 -33.95
N THR A 580 -49.88 -19.06 -35.19
CA THR A 580 -50.58 -19.48 -36.41
C THR A 580 -49.93 -20.73 -36.99
N PRO A 581 -50.60 -21.90 -36.95
CA PRO A 581 -50.18 -23.09 -37.69
C PRO A 581 -49.91 -22.78 -39.18
N GLY A 582 -48.85 -23.36 -39.72
CA GLY A 582 -48.39 -23.13 -41.08
C GLY A 582 -47.42 -21.96 -41.25
N ASN A 583 -47.22 -21.12 -40.23
CA ASN A 583 -46.23 -20.05 -40.30
C ASN A 583 -44.79 -20.57 -40.22
N ASP A 584 -43.92 -19.95 -40.99
CA ASP A 584 -42.49 -20.22 -40.97
C ASP A 584 -41.76 -19.40 -39.92
N VAL A 585 -40.78 -20.06 -39.31
CA VAL A 585 -39.84 -19.48 -38.37
C VAL A 585 -38.41 -19.80 -38.80
N VAL A 586 -37.50 -18.88 -38.50
CA VAL A 586 -36.05 -19.07 -38.61
C VAL A 586 -35.50 -19.20 -37.21
N TYR A 587 -34.87 -20.34 -36.96
CA TYR A 587 -34.06 -20.54 -35.77
C TYR A 587 -32.66 -20.01 -36.04
N THR A 588 -32.11 -19.26 -35.07
CA THR A 588 -30.70 -18.87 -35.06
C THR A 588 -30.07 -19.41 -33.79
N ILE A 589 -28.99 -20.18 -33.93
CA ILE A 589 -28.18 -20.63 -32.80
C ILE A 589 -26.81 -19.99 -32.96
N SER A 590 -26.44 -19.12 -32.02
CA SER A 590 -25.12 -18.53 -31.95
C SER A 590 -24.29 -19.19 -30.85
N ALA A 591 -22.98 -19.22 -31.04
CA ALA A 591 -22.02 -19.62 -30.03
C ALA A 591 -20.84 -18.67 -30.06
N THR A 592 -20.49 -18.16 -28.88
CA THR A 592 -19.43 -17.17 -28.66
C THR A 592 -18.41 -17.75 -27.70
N ASN A 593 -17.13 -17.67 -28.04
CA ASN A 593 -16.05 -18.03 -27.13
C ASN A 593 -15.70 -16.81 -26.29
N ILE A 594 -16.22 -16.79 -25.06
CA ILE A 594 -15.91 -15.78 -24.04
C ILE A 594 -14.70 -16.19 -23.18
N GLY A 595 -14.10 -17.35 -23.49
CA GLY A 595 -12.94 -17.88 -22.80
C GLY A 595 -11.65 -17.28 -23.32
N SER A 596 -10.60 -17.39 -22.51
CA SER A 596 -9.25 -16.93 -22.84
C SER A 596 -8.50 -17.87 -23.78
N GLY A 597 -8.98 -19.11 -23.96
CA GLY A 597 -8.36 -20.11 -24.84
C GLY A 597 -9.25 -20.51 -26.02
N SER A 598 -8.63 -20.96 -27.10
CA SER A 598 -9.34 -21.56 -28.23
C SER A 598 -9.88 -22.95 -27.87
N ALA A 599 -11.05 -23.33 -28.41
CA ALA A 599 -11.53 -24.70 -28.32
C ALA A 599 -10.72 -25.61 -29.26
N ASP A 600 -10.50 -26.87 -28.85
CA ASP A 600 -9.74 -27.84 -29.64
C ASP A 600 -10.31 -28.04 -31.05
N ALA A 601 -9.44 -28.33 -32.01
CA ALA A 601 -9.84 -28.48 -33.41
C ALA A 601 -10.88 -29.60 -33.60
N GLY A 602 -12.04 -29.24 -34.17
CA GLY A 602 -13.14 -30.17 -34.46
C GLY A 602 -13.98 -30.57 -33.24
N SER A 603 -13.75 -29.96 -32.08
CA SER A 603 -14.49 -30.25 -30.84
C SER A 603 -15.86 -29.57 -30.77
N VAL A 604 -16.12 -28.54 -31.58
CA VAL A 604 -17.39 -27.80 -31.58
C VAL A 604 -18.50 -28.64 -32.22
N LEU A 605 -19.53 -28.95 -31.44
CA LEU A 605 -20.71 -29.71 -31.86
C LEU A 605 -21.97 -29.05 -31.33
N VAL A 606 -22.87 -28.68 -32.24
CA VAL A 606 -24.21 -28.19 -31.92
C VAL A 606 -25.22 -29.26 -32.29
N ILE A 607 -26.05 -29.67 -31.34
CA ILE A 607 -27.18 -30.59 -31.59
C ILE A 607 -28.44 -29.91 -31.08
N ASP A 608 -29.21 -29.35 -32.01
CA ASP A 608 -30.50 -28.76 -31.71
C ASP A 608 -31.60 -29.81 -31.67
N SER A 609 -32.52 -29.70 -30.71
CA SER A 609 -33.70 -30.56 -30.64
C SER A 609 -34.93 -29.75 -31.01
N LEU A 610 -35.65 -30.21 -32.04
CA LEU A 610 -36.86 -29.57 -32.53
C LEU A 610 -38.07 -30.01 -31.68
N PRO A 611 -38.93 -29.07 -31.25
CA PRO A 611 -40.20 -29.40 -30.60
C PRO A 611 -41.10 -30.26 -31.50
N ALA A 612 -42.03 -31.01 -30.89
CA ALA A 612 -42.92 -31.89 -31.64
C ALA A 612 -43.87 -31.12 -32.56
N GLU A 613 -44.12 -29.85 -32.25
CA GLU A 613 -44.98 -28.89 -32.95
C GLU A 613 -44.27 -28.22 -34.15
N ILE A 614 -43.02 -28.60 -34.44
CA ILE A 614 -42.21 -27.98 -35.50
C ILE A 614 -41.89 -29.01 -36.60
N GLU A 615 -41.86 -28.54 -37.85
CA GLU A 615 -41.39 -29.30 -39.02
C GLU A 615 -40.16 -28.62 -39.61
N TYR A 616 -39.08 -29.38 -39.80
CA TYR A 616 -37.85 -28.86 -40.39
C TYR A 616 -38.02 -28.60 -41.89
N PHE A 617 -37.48 -27.50 -42.41
CA PHE A 617 -37.48 -27.24 -43.85
C PHE A 617 -36.13 -27.61 -44.47
N ASN A 618 -36.13 -28.68 -45.27
CA ASN A 618 -34.98 -29.13 -46.04
C ASN A 618 -35.07 -28.61 -47.48
N GLY A 619 -34.62 -27.37 -47.66
CA GLY A 619 -34.54 -26.66 -48.93
C GLY A 619 -33.71 -25.40 -48.77
N ASP A 620 -33.81 -24.46 -49.70
CA ASP A 620 -33.16 -23.16 -49.55
C ASP A 620 -33.87 -22.30 -48.48
N MET A 621 -33.22 -22.09 -47.33
CA MET A 621 -33.91 -21.58 -46.14
C MET A 621 -34.45 -20.15 -46.28
N ASP A 622 -33.82 -19.31 -47.10
CA ASP A 622 -34.22 -17.90 -47.31
C ASP A 622 -34.65 -17.61 -48.77
N GLY A 623 -34.54 -18.59 -49.66
CA GLY A 623 -34.97 -18.49 -51.04
C GLY A 623 -34.00 -17.66 -51.87
N ALA A 624 -34.33 -16.40 -52.18
CA ALA A 624 -33.44 -15.56 -52.99
C ALA A 624 -32.36 -14.84 -52.15
N GLY A 625 -32.06 -15.35 -50.94
CA GLY A 625 -31.15 -14.73 -49.99
C GLY A 625 -29.71 -15.26 -50.07
N PRO A 626 -28.87 -14.93 -49.08
CA PRO A 626 -27.48 -15.37 -49.02
C PRO A 626 -27.30 -16.86 -48.70
N ALA A 627 -28.32 -17.53 -48.14
CA ALA A 627 -28.29 -18.97 -48.01
C ALA A 627 -28.43 -19.63 -49.39
N THR A 628 -27.85 -20.83 -49.53
CA THR A 628 -27.96 -21.65 -50.76
C THR A 628 -28.46 -23.06 -50.45
N GLY A 629 -28.91 -23.28 -49.21
CA GLY A 629 -29.22 -24.59 -48.68
C GLY A 629 -29.96 -24.52 -47.34
N PRO A 630 -30.12 -25.67 -46.68
CA PRO A 630 -31.05 -25.81 -45.55
C PRO A 630 -30.50 -25.30 -44.21
N VAL A 631 -29.19 -25.05 -44.13
CA VAL A 631 -28.53 -24.42 -42.99
C VAL A 631 -27.59 -23.33 -43.51
N PHE A 632 -27.74 -22.13 -42.97
CA PHE A 632 -26.83 -21.02 -43.21
C PHE A 632 -25.85 -20.90 -42.04
N PHE A 633 -24.56 -20.73 -42.34
CA PHE A 633 -23.51 -20.53 -41.35
C PHE A 633 -22.86 -19.17 -41.56
N SER A 634 -22.68 -18.43 -40.48
CA SER A 634 -21.93 -17.19 -40.46
C SER A 634 -21.00 -17.15 -39.26
N GLN A 635 -19.93 -16.36 -39.36
CA GLN A 635 -18.99 -16.20 -38.26
C GLN A 635 -18.35 -14.81 -38.26
N THR A 636 -17.86 -14.39 -37.11
CA THR A 636 -17.03 -13.22 -36.91
C THR A 636 -15.88 -13.63 -36.00
N GLY A 637 -14.65 -13.69 -36.55
CA GLY A 637 -13.44 -14.02 -35.78
C GLY A 637 -13.29 -15.48 -35.32
N ALA A 638 -14.31 -16.34 -35.45
CA ALA A 638 -14.29 -17.71 -34.89
C ALA A 638 -13.22 -18.64 -35.49
N GLY A 639 -12.71 -18.36 -36.70
CA GLY A 639 -11.66 -19.15 -37.34
C GLY A 639 -12.10 -20.54 -37.80
N LEU A 640 -13.40 -20.80 -37.82
CA LEU A 640 -13.97 -22.09 -38.18
C LEU A 640 -14.12 -22.22 -39.70
N THR A 641 -14.07 -23.45 -40.20
CA THR A 641 -14.47 -23.78 -41.58
C THR A 641 -15.76 -24.58 -41.56
N PHE A 642 -16.60 -24.39 -42.57
CA PHE A 642 -17.92 -25.01 -42.63
C PHE A 642 -18.30 -25.40 -44.05
N ASN A 643 -18.63 -26.68 -44.23
CA ASN A 643 -19.18 -27.25 -45.46
C ASN A 643 -20.53 -27.93 -45.14
N PRO A 644 -21.67 -27.36 -45.59
CA PRO A 644 -22.99 -27.92 -45.30
C PRO A 644 -23.17 -29.39 -45.69
N ALA A 645 -22.45 -29.87 -46.71
CA ALA A 645 -22.57 -31.25 -47.18
C ALA A 645 -21.96 -32.29 -46.22
N THR A 646 -20.99 -31.88 -45.39
CA THR A 646 -20.26 -32.79 -44.48
C THR A 646 -20.44 -32.44 -43.01
N ASP A 647 -20.83 -31.19 -42.72
CA ASP A 647 -20.82 -30.61 -41.39
C ASP A 647 -22.24 -30.40 -40.84
N VAL A 648 -23.26 -30.75 -41.63
CA VAL A 648 -24.67 -30.81 -41.21
C VAL A 648 -25.19 -32.24 -41.35
N ALA A 649 -25.89 -32.72 -40.34
CA ALA A 649 -26.53 -34.02 -40.32
C ALA A 649 -27.82 -33.98 -39.49
N TYR A 650 -28.69 -34.98 -39.64
CA TYR A 650 -30.02 -34.96 -39.03
C TYR A 650 -30.31 -36.25 -38.27
N SER A 651 -31.21 -36.22 -37.29
CA SER A 651 -31.68 -37.41 -36.61
C SER A 651 -33.19 -37.39 -36.42
N SER A 652 -33.82 -38.56 -36.59
CA SER A 652 -35.23 -38.83 -36.25
C SER A 652 -35.38 -39.59 -34.94
N ALA A 653 -34.29 -39.78 -34.19
CA ALA A 653 -34.31 -40.46 -32.90
C ALA A 653 -35.18 -39.70 -31.89
N ALA A 654 -35.83 -40.45 -30.97
CA ALA A 654 -36.65 -39.85 -29.92
C ALA A 654 -35.80 -39.10 -28.86
N THR A 655 -34.53 -39.48 -28.71
CA THR A 655 -33.58 -38.89 -27.78
C THR A 655 -32.47 -38.16 -28.52
N ARG A 656 -32.04 -37.02 -27.97
CA ARG A 656 -30.93 -36.22 -28.51
C ARG A 656 -29.67 -37.08 -28.69
N PRO A 657 -29.09 -37.13 -29.91
CA PRO A 657 -27.82 -37.80 -30.16
C PRO A 657 -26.67 -37.20 -29.31
N ALA A 658 -25.67 -38.01 -28.99
CA ALA A 658 -24.48 -37.57 -28.24
C ALA A 658 -23.31 -37.14 -29.14
N THR A 659 -23.32 -37.55 -30.42
CA THR A 659 -22.24 -37.30 -31.38
C THR A 659 -22.81 -36.92 -32.73
N PHE A 660 -22.02 -36.21 -33.54
CA PHE A 660 -22.40 -35.87 -34.92
C PHE A 660 -22.66 -37.12 -35.77
N ALA A 661 -21.82 -38.16 -35.61
CA ALA A 661 -21.93 -39.41 -36.37
C ALA A 661 -23.22 -40.21 -36.09
N ALA A 662 -23.89 -39.97 -34.96
CA ALA A 662 -25.17 -40.59 -34.63
C ALA A 662 -26.38 -39.91 -35.32
N CYS A 663 -26.15 -38.81 -36.03
CA CYS A 663 -27.16 -38.13 -36.84
C CYS A 663 -27.14 -38.69 -38.26
N THR A 664 -27.90 -39.75 -38.51
CA THR A 664 -27.86 -40.51 -39.77
C THR A 664 -29.14 -40.41 -40.61
N TYR A 665 -30.10 -39.59 -40.20
CA TYR A 665 -31.36 -39.43 -40.91
C TYR A 665 -31.17 -38.57 -42.16
N ALA A 666 -31.78 -38.97 -43.27
CA ALA A 666 -31.78 -38.23 -44.53
C ALA A 666 -33.16 -37.57 -44.71
N PRO A 667 -33.28 -36.23 -44.56
CA PRO A 667 -34.57 -35.56 -44.66
C PRO A 667 -35.13 -35.57 -46.08
N ALA A 668 -36.46 -35.66 -46.20
CA ALA A 668 -37.15 -35.44 -47.46
C ALA A 668 -37.00 -33.96 -47.90
N ALA A 669 -37.11 -33.68 -49.20
CA ALA A 669 -37.10 -32.30 -49.69
C ALA A 669 -38.37 -31.55 -49.24
N GLY A 670 -38.23 -30.28 -48.84
CA GLY A 670 -39.32 -29.48 -48.27
C GLY A 670 -39.49 -29.70 -46.77
N TYR A 671 -40.73 -29.61 -46.26
CA TYR A 671 -40.99 -29.80 -44.83
C TYR A 671 -40.97 -31.28 -44.45
N ASP A 672 -40.16 -31.64 -43.46
CA ASP A 672 -40.03 -32.99 -42.93
C ASP A 672 -40.26 -33.01 -41.40
N ALA A 673 -41.39 -33.61 -41.00
CA ALA A 673 -41.79 -33.75 -39.60
C ALA A 673 -41.01 -34.83 -38.82
N ASN A 674 -40.24 -35.67 -39.50
CA ASN A 674 -39.44 -36.73 -38.87
C ASN A 674 -38.07 -36.23 -38.40
N VAL A 675 -37.61 -35.07 -38.86
CA VAL A 675 -36.40 -34.44 -38.33
C VAL A 675 -36.68 -33.98 -36.90
N ARG A 676 -36.03 -34.63 -35.94
CA ARG A 676 -36.12 -34.28 -34.51
C ARG A 676 -34.89 -33.55 -34.02
N HIS A 677 -33.74 -33.76 -34.67
CA HIS A 677 -32.50 -33.10 -34.32
C HIS A 677 -31.75 -32.61 -35.55
N VAL A 678 -31.21 -31.39 -35.46
CA VAL A 678 -30.28 -30.79 -36.44
C VAL A 678 -28.91 -30.77 -35.79
N CYS A 679 -27.96 -31.48 -36.39
CA CYS A 679 -26.61 -31.65 -35.87
C CYS A 679 -25.64 -30.89 -36.76
N VAL A 680 -24.79 -30.05 -36.16
CA VAL A 680 -23.83 -29.20 -36.87
C VAL A 680 -22.46 -29.33 -36.21
N ASN A 681 -21.42 -29.64 -36.99
CA ASN A 681 -20.04 -29.78 -36.53
C ASN A 681 -19.08 -29.01 -37.46
N PRO A 682 -18.94 -27.68 -37.28
CA PRO A 682 -17.92 -26.90 -37.99
C PRO A 682 -16.51 -27.40 -37.66
N LYS A 683 -15.56 -27.23 -38.58
CA LYS A 683 -14.17 -27.73 -38.46
C LYS A 683 -13.19 -26.63 -38.07
N GLY A 684 -12.05 -27.04 -37.54
CA GLY A 684 -11.03 -26.12 -37.01
C GLY A 684 -11.19 -25.88 -35.50
N ALA A 685 -10.28 -25.09 -34.95
CA ALA A 685 -10.33 -24.64 -33.56
C ALA A 685 -11.17 -23.36 -33.47
N MET A 686 -12.10 -23.29 -32.52
CA MET A 686 -12.86 -22.05 -32.30
C MET A 686 -11.96 -21.08 -31.52
N LEU A 687 -11.55 -19.99 -32.15
CA LEU A 687 -10.58 -19.05 -31.58
C LEU A 687 -11.12 -18.32 -30.34
N SER A 688 -10.22 -17.78 -29.52
CA SER A 688 -10.50 -16.77 -28.48
C SER A 688 -9.95 -15.40 -28.90
N GLY A 689 -10.47 -14.31 -28.34
CA GLY A 689 -9.99 -12.96 -28.60
C GLY A 689 -10.98 -11.89 -28.13
N ASP A 690 -10.61 -10.62 -28.29
CA ASP A 690 -11.47 -9.46 -28.05
C ASP A 690 -11.51 -8.62 -29.35
N PRO A 691 -12.69 -8.43 -29.99
CA PRO A 691 -14.02 -8.88 -29.56
C PRO A 691 -14.18 -10.41 -29.61
N ASP A 692 -15.00 -10.94 -28.70
CA ASP A 692 -15.23 -12.38 -28.53
C ASP A 692 -15.62 -13.06 -29.86
N PRO A 693 -14.84 -14.04 -30.35
CA PRO A 693 -15.14 -14.75 -31.57
C PRO A 693 -16.47 -15.49 -31.51
N THR A 694 -17.28 -15.35 -32.56
CA THR A 694 -18.64 -15.91 -32.61
C THR A 694 -18.96 -16.57 -33.94
N PHE A 695 -19.78 -17.62 -33.91
CA PHE A 695 -20.45 -18.15 -35.11
C PHE A 695 -21.94 -18.30 -34.87
N ALA A 696 -22.72 -18.32 -35.95
CA ALA A 696 -24.14 -18.60 -35.94
C ALA A 696 -24.51 -19.61 -37.02
N ILE A 697 -25.45 -20.49 -36.67
CA ILE A 697 -26.18 -21.34 -37.60
C ILE A 697 -27.63 -20.89 -37.66
N GLN A 698 -28.20 -20.87 -38.86
CA GLN A 698 -29.61 -20.56 -39.06
C GLN A 698 -30.27 -21.65 -39.89
N PHE A 699 -31.52 -21.95 -39.60
CA PHE A 699 -32.33 -22.85 -40.42
C PHE A 699 -33.81 -22.50 -40.31
N ARG A 700 -34.57 -22.83 -41.35
CA ARG A 700 -36.02 -22.59 -41.43
C ARG A 700 -36.79 -23.80 -40.92
N ALA A 701 -37.92 -23.53 -40.28
CA ALA A 701 -38.88 -24.53 -39.85
C ALA A 701 -40.30 -23.96 -39.90
N ARG A 702 -41.32 -24.81 -39.75
CA ARG A 702 -42.74 -24.43 -39.76
C ARG A 702 -43.47 -24.93 -38.53
N ILE A 703 -44.41 -24.13 -38.05
CA ILE A 703 -45.31 -24.48 -36.94
C ILE A 703 -46.41 -25.40 -37.48
N LYS A 704 -46.63 -26.55 -36.84
CA LYS A 704 -47.66 -27.54 -37.22
C LYS A 704 -49.08 -27.06 -36.98
#